data_AF-A0A378QMN4-F1
#
_entry.id   AF-A0A378QMN4-F1
#
_cell.length_a   1.000
_cell.length_b   1.000
_cell.length_c   1.000
_cell.angle_alpha   90.00
_cell.angle_beta   90.00
_cell.angle_gamma   90.00
#
_symmetry.space_group_name_H-M   'P 1'
#
loop_
_entity.id
_entity.type
_entity.pdbx_description
1 polymer ?
#
loop_
_entity_poly.entity_id
_entity_poly.type
_entity_poly.pdbx_seq_one_letter_code
_entity_poly.pdbx_strand_id
1 'polypeptide(L)'
;MVNFNTQIERDYIYAPYEDKDKVKALGAKYDPDVKMWYVPEGIDKAKFSQWTTKPQAEYASPEYEFKKFLQSFGADIPAGHPIADGRWHSLHIQGDKSNSKKGGYIVTEENGVWRGSFNNFKTGQTAYFSSKSHSHTFTPPEEIERIQRERAEAQAKLYAHTAQSAQKILAAAQPATDYPYLTKKGVQAHGLYIVPQPETAVQDGNIRIARDWREAKSMREHFKENGDRISVLTAGDLMIPAYDKDGNVTTIQTIGRDKNSFKSFLTDGQKAGSFLVLGQPKNNEAILIAEGYATAATLYEQLNKPVIMAFDAGNLKSVALTVREHFPDSVLYMAADNDHKTAREREVLGHTTNLNTGIEKATEAAVAVGGYVVAPKFSEHDSGSDWNDVLKDKGVVELRDQFRTQLVDIGLQRNLDLSIKKVEFADKEIQRVQETVMLTAFKDKDKIIKDYALHEKTFEGRYIASDMMKEMFSQYSQSQETRNKHNNAVHNTAAALAAKHFNDMLDKPIENGRDTVVFLTGSPGAGKTTTVLNKRQLKDNVAVVFEGQLANAHQNPASMDKIQKALERGFKVEIVAVNPLPEQALDNTFKRFYDPADGRGSSIAAMARIQGNTYDGLKAVHNTFGDSVGLTIIDKPNGNNGKVEYAGWQHLDVLKSQGTEAQIKERLTTHLIKQYEIGVINDECFKQAAGSEHKQLAERMAERGSRAFSQNESRREFSSGGGSTSNQLGERENTRTSSEIGRVGGTESQLPKTESGLHRPHRQPANVIGRGGSEPARAGGTYTGHIISVGDDITLQKTGTGKIIVHQTKDLPGIQEQDTSSKLKIVYGANGKGDIASKANDLEIGKEKEIGLGGGGKP
;
A
#
# COMPACT_ATOMS: atom_id res chain seq x y z
N MET A 1 16.18 -105.92 28.80
CA MET A 1 14.82 -105.71 28.28
C MET A 1 14.78 -104.33 27.63
N VAL A 2 14.21 -104.26 26.44
CA VAL A 2 14.09 -103.06 25.62
C VAL A 2 13.18 -102.03 26.31
N ASN A 3 13.64 -100.77 26.29
CA ASN A 3 12.87 -99.56 26.58
C ASN A 3 11.68 -99.43 25.61
N PHE A 4 10.49 -99.17 26.14
CA PHE A 4 9.47 -98.37 25.45
C PHE A 4 8.97 -97.30 26.43
N ASN A 5 9.85 -96.34 26.74
CA ASN A 5 9.40 -95.02 27.16
C ASN A 5 9.47 -94.15 25.91
N THR A 6 8.49 -94.31 25.02
CA THR A 6 8.27 -93.41 23.89
C THR A 6 8.00 -92.04 24.47
N GLN A 7 9.03 -91.19 24.52
CA GLN A 7 8.83 -89.75 24.58
C GLN A 7 7.97 -89.39 23.37
N ILE A 8 6.70 -89.08 23.61
CA ILE A 8 5.82 -88.54 22.57
C ILE A 8 6.46 -87.22 22.16
N GLU A 9 7.07 -87.18 20.98
CA GLU A 9 7.66 -85.98 20.41
C GLU A 9 6.51 -85.00 20.14
N ARG A 10 6.40 -83.95 20.96
CA ARG A 10 5.35 -82.92 20.85
C ARG A 10 5.84 -81.80 19.95
N ASP A 11 5.07 -81.47 18.91
CA ASP A 11 5.35 -80.33 18.03
C ASP A 11 4.87 -79.02 18.66
N TYR A 12 5.79 -78.28 19.29
CA TYR A 12 5.48 -77.02 19.94
C TYR A 12 5.31 -75.86 18.95
N ILE A 13 4.38 -74.95 19.26
CA ILE A 13 4.07 -73.73 18.52
C ILE A 13 4.13 -72.50 19.43
N TYR A 14 4.45 -71.36 18.86
CA TYR A 14 4.71 -70.09 19.54
C TYR A 14 3.50 -69.14 19.48
N ALA A 15 2.36 -69.59 20.00
CA ALA A 15 1.16 -68.78 20.04
C ALA A 15 1.21 -67.74 21.17
N PRO A 16 1.07 -66.43 20.89
CA PRO A 16 0.97 -65.41 21.92
C PRO A 16 -0.36 -65.55 22.69
N TYR A 17 -0.46 -64.95 23.88
CA TYR A 17 -1.59 -65.17 24.78
C TYR A 17 -2.94 -64.75 24.17
N GLU A 18 -2.92 -63.73 23.31
CA GLU A 18 -4.08 -63.18 22.61
C GLU A 18 -4.68 -64.18 21.60
N ASP A 19 -3.86 -65.13 21.12
CA ASP A 19 -4.27 -66.16 20.15
C ASP A 19 -4.64 -67.50 20.82
N LYS A 20 -4.65 -67.59 22.16
CA LYS A 20 -4.93 -68.83 22.90
C LYS A 20 -6.22 -69.51 22.46
N ASP A 21 -7.27 -68.74 22.22
CA ASP A 21 -8.59 -69.28 21.85
C ASP A 21 -8.60 -69.75 20.38
N LYS A 22 -7.80 -69.11 19.52
CA LYS A 22 -7.63 -69.51 18.11
C LYS A 22 -6.87 -70.83 17.99
N VAL A 23 -5.72 -70.96 18.67
CA VAL A 23 -4.93 -72.20 18.60
C VAL A 23 -5.63 -73.37 19.29
N LYS A 24 -6.36 -73.11 20.37
CA LYS A 24 -7.21 -74.11 21.03
C LYS A 24 -8.36 -74.57 20.13
N ALA A 25 -9.01 -73.65 19.41
CA ALA A 25 -10.07 -73.99 18.45
C ALA A 25 -9.57 -74.82 17.27
N LEU A 26 -8.31 -74.65 16.87
CA LEU A 26 -7.65 -75.45 15.83
C LEU A 26 -7.16 -76.82 16.32
N GLY A 27 -7.23 -77.10 17.62
CA GLY A 27 -6.89 -78.39 18.22
C GLY A 27 -5.55 -78.45 18.96
N ALA A 28 -4.83 -77.33 19.12
CA ALA A 28 -3.61 -77.30 19.92
C ALA A 28 -3.93 -77.44 21.42
N LYS A 29 -2.98 -78.02 22.18
CA LYS A 29 -3.05 -78.18 23.63
C LYS A 29 -1.94 -77.40 24.31
N TYR A 30 -2.22 -76.86 25.49
CA TYR A 30 -1.22 -76.16 26.28
C TYR A 30 -0.48 -77.15 27.18
N ASP A 31 0.86 -77.09 27.14
CA ASP A 31 1.74 -77.81 28.05
C ASP A 31 2.14 -76.87 29.20
N PRO A 32 1.67 -77.10 30.43
CA PRO A 32 1.96 -76.23 31.57
C PRO A 32 3.40 -76.35 32.08
N ASP A 33 4.08 -77.48 31.82
CA ASP A 33 5.43 -77.76 32.34
C ASP A 33 6.48 -76.97 31.55
N VAL A 34 6.32 -76.88 30.23
CA VAL A 34 7.18 -76.06 29.35
C VAL A 34 6.54 -74.73 28.93
N LYS A 35 5.32 -74.45 29.40
CA LYS A 35 4.54 -73.22 29.14
C LYS A 35 4.33 -72.88 27.67
N MET A 36 4.23 -73.90 26.81
CA MET A 36 4.05 -73.73 25.37
C MET A 36 2.81 -74.48 24.86
N TRP A 37 2.25 -74.00 23.75
CA TRP A 37 1.25 -74.75 23.02
C TRP A 37 1.92 -75.81 22.15
N TYR A 38 1.31 -76.97 22.00
CA TYR A 38 1.74 -78.02 21.08
C TYR A 38 0.56 -78.55 20.26
N VAL A 39 0.88 -79.07 19.08
CA VAL A 39 -0.08 -79.72 18.19
C VAL A 39 -0.10 -81.22 18.52
N PRO A 40 -1.24 -81.78 18.98
CA PRO A 40 -1.35 -83.22 19.23
C PRO A 40 -1.23 -84.06 17.95
N GLU A 41 -0.77 -85.30 18.10
CA GLU A 41 -0.69 -86.27 17.00
C GLU A 41 -2.05 -86.49 16.32
N GLY A 42 -2.08 -86.46 14.98
CA GLY A 42 -3.30 -86.57 14.17
C GLY A 42 -3.97 -85.25 13.77
N ILE A 43 -3.48 -84.09 14.25
CA ILE A 43 -3.93 -82.77 13.80
C ILE A 43 -3.01 -82.24 12.69
N ASP A 44 -3.59 -81.75 11.59
CA ASP A 44 -2.84 -81.16 10.47
C ASP A 44 -2.03 -79.92 10.91
N LYS A 45 -0.71 -80.06 10.89
CA LYS A 45 0.26 -79.04 11.30
C LYS A 45 0.21 -77.78 10.41
N ALA A 46 -0.25 -77.89 9.15
CA ALA A 46 -0.33 -76.74 8.24
C ALA A 46 -1.27 -75.64 8.76
N LYS A 47 -2.28 -76.02 9.56
CA LYS A 47 -3.23 -75.09 10.22
C LYS A 47 -2.55 -74.14 11.22
N PHE A 48 -1.35 -74.47 11.68
CA PHE A 48 -0.60 -73.68 12.66
C PHE A 48 0.61 -72.97 12.09
N SER A 49 0.76 -72.93 10.76
CA SER A 49 1.92 -72.34 10.05
C SER A 49 2.28 -70.91 10.47
N GLN A 50 1.31 -70.12 10.96
CA GLN A 50 1.58 -68.77 11.49
C GLN A 50 2.24 -68.75 12.88
N TRP A 51 2.25 -69.87 13.61
CA TRP A 51 2.84 -70.00 14.96
C TRP A 51 3.99 -71.02 15.02
N THR A 52 4.42 -71.61 13.90
CA THR A 52 5.53 -72.59 13.88
C THR A 52 6.91 -71.94 14.00
N THR A 53 7.00 -70.64 13.74
CA THR A 53 8.25 -69.87 13.84
C THR A 53 8.31 -69.16 15.18
N LYS A 54 9.43 -69.27 15.90
CA LYS A 54 9.64 -68.53 17.16
C LYS A 54 9.61 -67.03 16.85
N PRO A 55 8.64 -66.25 17.39
CA PRO A 55 8.68 -64.81 17.23
C PRO A 55 9.95 -64.32 17.91
N GLN A 56 10.81 -63.69 17.11
CA GLN A 56 11.97 -62.99 17.61
C GLN A 56 11.44 -61.72 18.28
N ALA A 57 11.10 -61.81 19.58
CA ALA A 57 10.84 -60.62 20.36
C ALA A 57 12.13 -59.79 20.34
N GLU A 58 12.11 -58.63 19.70
CA GLU A 58 13.02 -57.56 20.04
C GLU A 58 12.81 -57.28 21.53
N TYR A 59 13.64 -57.89 22.38
CA TYR A 59 13.78 -57.43 23.75
C TYR A 59 14.38 -56.04 23.65
N ALA A 60 13.51 -55.03 23.60
CA ALA A 60 13.90 -53.66 23.86
C ALA A 60 14.75 -53.66 25.13
N SER A 61 16.00 -53.18 25.03
CA SER A 61 16.83 -53.03 26.21
C SER A 61 16.09 -52.17 27.25
N PRO A 62 16.35 -52.33 28.56
CA PRO A 62 15.80 -51.43 29.59
C PRO A 62 16.01 -49.94 29.27
N GLU A 63 17.12 -49.63 28.59
CA GLU A 63 17.41 -48.30 28.03
C GLU A 63 16.38 -47.87 26.96
N TYR A 64 16.07 -48.73 25.99
CA TYR A 64 15.07 -48.46 24.95
C TYR A 64 13.68 -48.26 25.54
N GLU A 65 13.27 -49.12 26.48
CA GLU A 65 11.99 -49.00 27.18
C GLU A 65 11.90 -47.69 27.96
N PHE A 66 12.95 -47.34 28.69
CA PHE A 66 13.00 -46.08 29.43
C PHE A 66 13.01 -44.87 28.49
N LYS A 67 13.69 -44.96 27.35
CA LYS A 67 13.66 -43.93 26.31
C LYS A 67 12.26 -43.74 25.74
N LYS A 68 11.53 -44.83 25.45
CA LYS A 68 10.13 -44.79 25.01
C LYS A 68 9.21 -44.21 26.08
N PHE A 69 9.42 -44.58 27.33
CA PHE A 69 8.71 -44.02 28.47
C PHE A 69 8.88 -42.50 28.54
N LEU A 70 10.10 -41.97 28.44
CA LEU A 70 10.34 -40.52 28.42
C LEU A 70 9.71 -39.84 27.19
N GLN A 71 9.83 -40.45 26.00
CA GLN A 71 9.20 -39.96 24.78
C GLN A 71 7.66 -39.90 24.88
N SER A 72 7.04 -40.81 25.63
CA SER A 72 5.58 -40.81 25.83
C SER A 72 5.07 -39.56 26.57
N PHE A 73 5.94 -38.85 27.30
CA PHE A 73 5.64 -37.56 27.92
C PHE A 73 6.06 -36.36 27.05
N GLY A 74 6.36 -36.59 25.78
CA GLY A 74 6.80 -35.56 24.83
C GLY A 74 8.20 -35.04 25.12
N ALA A 75 9.06 -35.80 25.83
CA ALA A 75 10.42 -35.38 26.10
C ALA A 75 11.35 -35.64 24.91
N ASP A 76 12.08 -34.60 24.49
CA ASP A 76 13.12 -34.73 23.48
C ASP A 76 14.40 -35.27 24.14
N ILE A 77 14.82 -36.45 23.68
CA ILE A 77 15.95 -37.19 24.25
C ILE A 77 17.21 -36.87 23.43
N PRO A 78 18.23 -36.20 24.00
CA PRO A 78 19.49 -35.93 23.30
C PRO A 78 20.21 -37.24 22.93
N ALA A 79 21.09 -37.16 21.92
CA ALA A 79 21.96 -38.29 21.58
C ALA A 79 22.81 -38.71 22.80
N GLY A 80 22.92 -40.02 23.05
CA GLY A 80 23.62 -40.57 24.21
C GLY A 80 22.81 -40.64 25.51
N HIS A 81 21.54 -40.20 25.51
CA HIS A 81 20.59 -40.41 26.60
C HIS A 81 19.58 -41.51 26.26
N PRO A 82 19.01 -42.20 27.28
CA PRO A 82 19.15 -41.97 28.73
C PRO A 82 20.41 -42.57 29.37
N ILE A 83 20.90 -41.92 30.45
CA ILE A 83 22.09 -42.33 31.24
C ILE A 83 21.64 -42.81 32.62
N ALA A 84 21.98 -44.04 33.00
CA ALA A 84 21.62 -44.65 34.29
C ALA A 84 22.68 -44.44 35.39
N ASP A 85 23.02 -43.18 35.66
CA ASP A 85 24.01 -42.78 36.66
C ASP A 85 23.40 -42.36 38.01
N GLY A 86 22.08 -42.48 38.17
CA GLY A 86 21.35 -42.04 39.36
C GLY A 86 21.33 -40.54 39.56
N ARG A 87 21.75 -39.74 38.58
CA ARG A 87 21.78 -38.27 38.66
C ARG A 87 20.61 -37.66 37.90
N TRP A 88 20.39 -36.38 38.18
CA TRP A 88 19.36 -35.59 37.51
C TRP A 88 19.81 -35.20 36.09
N HIS A 89 19.00 -35.53 35.09
CA HIS A 89 19.19 -35.15 33.69
C HIS A 89 18.02 -34.29 33.21
N SER A 90 18.31 -33.08 32.75
CA SER A 90 17.27 -32.15 32.28
C SER A 90 16.93 -32.39 30.81
N LEU A 91 15.65 -32.35 30.48
CA LEU A 91 15.11 -32.58 29.13
C LEU A 91 14.27 -31.40 28.65
N HIS A 92 14.24 -31.23 27.33
CA HIS A 92 13.27 -30.39 26.65
C HIS A 92 11.96 -31.14 26.44
N ILE A 93 10.83 -30.43 26.51
CA ILE A 93 9.49 -30.99 26.28
C ILE A 93 8.94 -30.35 25.00
N GLN A 94 8.42 -31.19 24.11
CA GLN A 94 7.85 -30.78 22.84
C GLN A 94 6.73 -29.76 23.05
N GLY A 95 6.73 -28.72 22.22
CA GLY A 95 5.77 -27.61 22.30
C GLY A 95 6.17 -26.48 23.28
N ASP A 96 7.26 -26.61 24.01
CA ASP A 96 7.85 -25.50 24.77
C ASP A 96 8.88 -24.72 23.93
N LYS A 97 9.35 -23.58 24.46
CA LYS A 97 10.44 -22.81 23.82
C LYS A 97 11.67 -23.69 23.61
N SER A 98 12.28 -23.61 22.42
CA SER A 98 13.53 -24.28 22.10
C SER A 98 14.58 -24.07 23.20
N ASN A 99 15.31 -25.12 23.57
CA ASN A 99 16.28 -25.18 24.68
C ASN A 99 15.71 -25.02 26.09
N SER A 100 14.39 -24.97 26.29
CA SER A 100 13.82 -24.96 27.64
C SER A 100 14.01 -26.31 28.35
N LYS A 101 14.37 -26.27 29.63
CA LYS A 101 14.59 -27.47 30.48
C LYS A 101 13.39 -27.69 31.40
N LYS A 102 12.22 -27.95 30.80
CA LYS A 102 10.92 -28.06 31.50
C LYS A 102 10.54 -29.47 31.89
N GLY A 103 11.37 -30.46 31.59
CA GLY A 103 11.30 -31.77 32.22
C GLY A 103 12.67 -32.31 32.58
N GLY A 104 12.69 -33.50 33.15
CA GLY A 104 13.92 -34.23 33.41
C GLY A 104 13.67 -35.56 34.09
N TYR A 105 14.71 -36.37 34.19
CA TYR A 105 14.65 -37.72 34.73
C TYR A 105 15.82 -38.04 35.66
N ILE A 106 15.61 -39.05 36.50
CA ILE A 106 16.65 -39.78 37.23
C ILE A 106 16.43 -41.26 36.92
N VAL A 107 17.48 -42.03 36.65
CA VAL A 107 17.39 -43.48 36.47
C VAL A 107 18.66 -44.18 36.98
N THR A 108 18.49 -45.33 37.62
CA THR A 108 19.58 -46.21 38.08
C THR A 108 19.47 -47.57 37.41
N GLU A 109 20.63 -48.23 37.22
CA GLU A 109 20.72 -49.61 36.76
C GLU A 109 21.27 -50.49 37.89
N GLU A 110 20.56 -51.56 38.22
CA GLU A 110 21.00 -52.58 39.16
C GLU A 110 20.67 -53.97 38.60
N ASN A 111 21.69 -54.80 38.36
CA ASN A 111 21.56 -56.19 37.88
C ASN A 111 20.71 -56.32 36.59
N GLY A 112 20.89 -55.42 35.64
CA GLY A 112 20.15 -55.36 34.38
C GLY A 112 18.75 -54.76 34.51
N VAL A 113 18.36 -54.26 35.69
CA VAL A 113 17.04 -53.63 35.92
C VAL A 113 17.20 -52.11 36.02
N TRP A 114 16.46 -51.38 35.19
CA TRP A 114 16.39 -49.93 35.25
C TRP A 114 15.21 -49.49 36.11
N ARG A 115 15.45 -48.55 37.03
CA ARG A 115 14.42 -47.88 37.83
C ARG A 115 14.60 -46.39 37.75
N GLY A 116 13.56 -45.67 37.35
CA GLY A 116 13.67 -44.24 37.11
C GLY A 116 12.40 -43.47 37.38
N SER A 117 12.53 -42.15 37.38
CA SER A 117 11.43 -41.20 37.45
C SER A 117 11.60 -40.11 36.41
N PHE A 118 10.48 -39.58 35.94
CA PHE A 118 10.37 -38.43 35.07
C PHE A 118 9.55 -37.36 35.77
N ASN A 119 9.94 -36.08 35.64
CA ASN A 119 9.15 -34.96 36.11
C ASN A 119 8.95 -33.96 34.98
N ASN A 120 7.71 -33.51 34.79
CA ASN A 120 7.32 -32.41 33.95
C ASN A 120 7.04 -31.19 34.84
N PHE A 121 7.93 -30.21 34.84
CA PHE A 121 7.81 -29.03 35.70
C PHE A 121 6.69 -28.09 35.28
N LYS A 122 6.26 -28.14 34.00
CA LYS A 122 5.15 -27.34 33.48
C LYS A 122 3.82 -27.82 34.05
N THR A 123 3.56 -29.12 33.97
CA THR A 123 2.30 -29.70 34.43
C THR A 123 2.32 -30.08 35.91
N GLY A 124 3.50 -30.28 36.49
CA GLY A 124 3.67 -30.88 37.81
C GLY A 124 3.59 -32.41 37.80
N GLN A 125 3.46 -33.04 36.63
CA GLN A 125 3.37 -34.48 36.50
C GLN A 125 4.70 -35.16 36.86
N THR A 126 4.63 -36.13 37.75
CA THR A 126 5.70 -37.10 38.01
C THR A 126 5.27 -38.48 37.53
N ALA A 127 6.19 -39.22 36.93
CA ALA A 127 5.98 -40.60 36.51
C ALA A 127 7.17 -41.48 36.92
N TYR A 128 6.92 -42.75 37.20
CA TYR A 128 7.92 -43.74 37.63
C TYR A 128 7.96 -44.93 36.67
N PHE A 129 9.16 -45.46 36.47
CA PHE A 129 9.46 -46.55 35.55
C PHE A 129 10.20 -47.69 36.24
N SER A 130 9.87 -48.94 35.89
CA SER A 130 10.64 -50.12 36.26
C SER A 130 10.63 -51.16 35.13
N SER A 131 11.81 -51.49 34.60
CA SER A 131 11.93 -52.54 33.55
C SER A 131 11.65 -53.95 34.09
N LYS A 132 11.81 -54.19 35.40
CA LYS A 132 11.51 -55.51 36.00
C LYS A 132 10.02 -55.86 35.99
N SER A 133 9.17 -54.86 36.18
CA SER A 133 7.71 -55.05 36.24
C SER A 133 7.01 -54.63 34.95
N HIS A 134 7.74 -54.05 34.00
CA HIS A 134 7.20 -53.37 32.81
C HIS A 134 6.02 -52.45 33.18
N SER A 135 6.09 -51.83 34.37
CA SER A 135 5.01 -51.02 34.91
C SER A 135 5.41 -49.56 34.95
N HIS A 136 4.42 -48.70 34.70
CA HIS A 136 4.54 -47.26 34.79
C HIS A 136 3.43 -46.77 35.70
N THR A 137 3.80 -45.98 36.71
CA THR A 137 2.83 -45.22 37.49
C THR A 137 3.05 -43.75 37.19
N PHE A 138 1.97 -43.00 37.06
CA PHE A 138 2.01 -41.57 36.80
C PHE A 138 1.03 -40.86 37.71
N THR A 139 1.30 -39.58 37.95
CA THR A 139 0.39 -38.69 38.67
C THR A 139 -0.94 -38.67 37.91
N PRO A 140 -2.08 -39.05 38.53
CA PRO A 140 -3.37 -39.07 37.85
C PRO A 140 -3.76 -37.68 37.30
N PRO A 141 -4.53 -37.59 36.21
CA PRO A 141 -4.95 -36.31 35.65
C PRO A 141 -5.65 -35.39 36.66
N GLU A 142 -6.51 -35.90 37.55
CA GLU A 142 -7.16 -35.07 38.57
C GLU A 142 -6.16 -34.43 39.57
N GLU A 143 -5.08 -35.13 39.87
CA GLU A 143 -4.01 -34.65 40.75
C GLU A 143 -3.16 -33.58 40.04
N ILE A 144 -2.86 -33.79 38.75
CA ILE A 144 -2.21 -32.78 37.90
C ILE A 144 -3.05 -31.50 37.86
N GLU A 145 -4.36 -31.61 37.64
CA GLU A 145 -5.27 -30.47 37.65
C GLU A 145 -5.30 -29.78 39.02
N ARG A 146 -5.30 -30.53 40.12
CA ARG A 146 -5.25 -29.96 41.47
C ARG A 146 -3.94 -29.20 41.70
N ILE A 147 -2.79 -29.78 41.37
CA ILE A 147 -1.48 -29.13 41.47
C ILE A 147 -1.44 -27.86 40.62
N GLN A 148 -2.00 -27.88 39.42
CA GLN A 148 -2.08 -26.70 38.55
C GLN A 148 -2.99 -25.62 39.13
N ARG A 149 -4.16 -25.98 39.66
CA ARG A 149 -5.07 -25.05 40.36
C ARG A 149 -4.39 -24.43 41.58
N GLU A 150 -3.77 -25.22 42.44
CA GLU A 150 -3.06 -24.73 43.63
C GLU A 150 -1.91 -23.79 43.25
N ARG A 151 -1.12 -24.12 42.22
CA ARG A 151 -0.06 -23.24 41.70
C ARG A 151 -0.64 -21.95 41.12
N ALA A 152 -1.74 -22.03 40.38
CA ALA A 152 -2.41 -20.86 39.81
C ALA A 152 -2.98 -19.95 40.91
N GLU A 153 -3.60 -20.51 41.94
CA GLU A 153 -4.09 -19.76 43.11
C GLU A 153 -2.95 -19.12 43.91
N ALA A 154 -1.86 -19.85 44.16
CA ALA A 154 -0.68 -19.31 44.83
C ALA A 154 -0.06 -18.16 44.01
N GLN A 155 0.04 -18.33 42.69
CA GLN A 155 0.54 -17.29 41.78
C GLN A 155 -0.39 -16.07 41.75
N ALA A 156 -1.72 -16.28 41.75
CA ALA A 156 -2.71 -15.21 41.77
C ALA A 156 -2.65 -14.39 43.07
N LYS A 157 -2.42 -15.03 44.23
CA LYS A 157 -2.18 -14.34 45.50
C LYS A 157 -0.94 -13.44 45.44
N LEU A 158 0.15 -13.95 44.86
CA LEU A 158 1.37 -13.16 44.65
C LEU A 158 1.13 -11.98 43.71
N TYR A 159 0.40 -12.20 42.60
CA TYR A 159 0.01 -11.12 41.68
C TYR A 159 -0.83 -10.04 42.35
N ALA A 160 -1.85 -10.42 43.12
CA ALA A 160 -2.70 -9.48 43.84
C ALA A 160 -1.91 -8.66 44.87
N HIS A 161 -1.00 -9.30 45.60
CA HIS A 161 -0.13 -8.59 46.54
C HIS A 161 0.79 -7.58 45.83
N THR A 162 1.49 -8.00 44.77
CA THR A 162 2.37 -7.13 43.99
C THR A 162 1.61 -5.98 43.33
N ALA A 163 0.41 -6.25 42.80
CA ALA A 163 -0.48 -5.24 42.24
C ALA A 163 -0.87 -4.18 43.29
N GLN A 164 -1.20 -4.60 44.52
CA GLN A 164 -1.50 -3.68 45.61
C GLN A 164 -0.29 -2.80 45.98
N SER A 165 0.90 -3.38 46.08
CA SER A 165 2.13 -2.62 46.34
C SER A 165 2.45 -1.66 45.19
N ALA A 166 2.30 -2.10 43.94
CA ALA A 166 2.50 -1.29 42.75
C ALA A 166 1.53 -0.10 42.70
N GLN A 167 0.25 -0.31 43.05
CA GLN A 167 -0.75 0.75 43.12
C GLN A 167 -0.37 1.84 44.15
N LYS A 168 0.14 1.44 45.32
CA LYS A 168 0.61 2.38 46.34
C LYS A 168 1.80 3.21 45.85
N ILE A 169 2.74 2.58 45.16
CA ILE A 169 3.91 3.27 44.58
C ILE A 169 3.46 4.24 43.50
N LEU A 170 2.55 3.82 42.61
CA LEU A 170 2.01 4.68 41.55
C LEU A 170 1.28 5.89 42.12
N ALA A 171 0.49 5.72 43.19
CA ALA A 171 -0.21 6.82 43.85
C ALA A 171 0.72 7.86 44.48
N ALA A 172 1.92 7.47 44.89
CA ALA A 172 2.96 8.37 45.42
C ALA A 172 3.88 8.95 44.32
N ALA A 173 3.84 8.40 43.11
CA ALA A 173 4.72 8.77 42.02
C ALA A 173 4.26 10.05 41.32
N GLN A 174 5.22 10.86 40.86
CA GLN A 174 4.94 12.04 40.06
C GLN A 174 4.92 11.68 38.56
N PRO A 175 4.02 12.24 37.75
CA PRO A 175 4.06 12.08 36.31
C PRO A 175 5.41 12.51 35.74
N ALA A 176 5.95 11.75 34.80
CA ALA A 176 7.15 12.14 34.08
C ALA A 176 6.77 13.20 33.02
N THR A 177 7.55 14.28 32.94
CA THR A 177 7.45 15.27 31.86
C THR A 177 8.66 15.16 30.93
N ASP A 178 9.85 15.31 31.50
CA ASP A 178 11.14 15.19 30.82
C ASP A 178 12.00 14.12 31.48
N TYR A 179 12.62 13.28 30.64
CA TYR A 179 13.52 12.24 31.12
C TYR A 179 14.55 11.87 30.05
N PRO A 180 15.83 11.59 30.39
CA PRO A 180 16.88 11.35 29.39
C PRO A 180 16.56 10.26 28.36
N TYR A 181 15.89 9.17 28.78
CA TYR A 181 15.44 8.13 27.85
C TYR A 181 14.39 8.64 26.86
N LEU A 182 13.41 9.43 27.33
CA LEU A 182 12.35 10.02 26.50
C LEU A 182 12.92 11.02 25.50
N THR A 183 13.79 11.93 25.96
CA THR A 183 14.50 12.88 25.08
C THR A 183 15.36 12.15 24.06
N LYS A 184 16.12 11.12 24.47
CA LYS A 184 16.92 10.30 23.55
C LYS A 184 16.04 9.61 22.52
N LYS A 185 14.86 9.10 22.93
CA LYS A 185 13.91 8.42 22.03
C LYS A 185 13.06 9.40 21.23
N GLY A 186 13.04 10.69 21.57
CA GLY A 186 12.26 11.70 20.85
C GLY A 186 10.76 11.50 21.01
N VAL A 187 10.32 11.03 22.18
CA VAL A 187 8.91 10.72 22.50
C VAL A 187 8.53 11.36 23.83
N GLN A 188 7.25 11.64 24.02
CA GLN A 188 6.70 12.15 25.28
C GLN A 188 6.42 11.01 26.26
N ALA A 189 5.97 11.35 27.46
CA ALA A 189 5.78 10.43 28.58
C ALA A 189 4.41 9.72 28.64
N HIS A 190 3.35 10.16 27.96
CA HIS A 190 2.04 9.45 27.85
C HIS A 190 1.66 8.48 29.01
N GLY A 191 1.54 8.99 30.24
CA GLY A 191 1.18 8.17 31.41
C GLY A 191 2.34 7.40 32.06
N LEU A 192 3.58 7.82 31.82
CA LEU A 192 4.76 7.40 32.57
C LEU A 192 4.97 8.27 33.81
N TYR A 193 5.65 7.72 34.80
CA TYR A 193 5.88 8.32 36.10
C TYR A 193 7.35 8.25 36.48
N ILE A 194 7.73 8.94 37.54
CA ILE A 194 9.06 8.85 38.14
C ILE A 194 8.94 8.06 39.45
N VAL A 195 9.83 7.09 39.65
CA VAL A 195 9.90 6.35 40.91
C VAL A 195 10.10 7.35 42.06
N PRO A 196 9.21 7.35 43.08
CA PRO A 196 9.24 8.31 44.17
C PRO A 196 10.46 8.13 45.08
N GLN A 197 10.70 9.09 45.96
CA GLN A 197 11.72 8.96 47.01
C GLN A 197 11.27 7.96 48.09
N PRO A 198 12.18 7.19 48.70
CA PRO A 198 11.82 6.16 49.68
C PRO A 198 11.08 6.69 50.91
N GLU A 199 11.27 7.97 51.26
CA GLU A 199 10.58 8.65 52.36
C GLU A 199 9.10 8.94 52.05
N THR A 200 8.72 8.97 50.77
CA THR A 200 7.37 9.31 50.29
C THR A 200 6.55 8.09 49.84
N ALA A 201 7.18 6.93 49.76
CA ALA A 201 6.59 5.72 49.21
C ALA A 201 6.40 4.64 50.29
N VAL A 202 5.36 3.81 50.13
CA VAL A 202 5.12 2.70 51.05
C VAL A 202 6.20 1.64 50.88
N GLN A 203 6.96 1.39 51.94
CA GLN A 203 7.90 0.27 52.02
C GLN A 203 7.10 -1.00 52.33
N ASP A 204 6.65 -1.69 51.29
CA ASP A 204 5.88 -2.94 51.39
C ASP A 204 6.82 -4.15 51.46
N GLY A 205 6.44 -5.28 52.09
CA GLY A 205 7.31 -6.42 52.34
C GLY A 205 8.15 -6.89 51.14
N ASN A 206 7.59 -6.82 49.93
CA ASN A 206 8.18 -7.38 48.71
C ASN A 206 8.77 -6.34 47.75
N ILE A 207 8.71 -5.04 48.08
CA ILE A 207 9.29 -3.96 47.27
C ILE A 207 10.06 -2.98 48.16
N ARG A 208 11.27 -2.63 47.74
CA ARG A 208 12.11 -1.58 48.35
C ARG A 208 12.41 -0.52 47.31
N ILE A 209 12.50 0.72 47.77
CA ILE A 209 13.00 1.84 46.96
C ILE A 209 14.33 2.27 47.57
N ALA A 210 15.38 2.26 46.76
CA ALA A 210 16.68 2.81 47.09
C ALA A 210 16.78 4.26 46.63
N ARG A 211 17.56 5.10 47.33
CA ARG A 211 17.77 6.51 46.99
C ARG A 211 18.57 6.69 45.71
N ASP A 212 19.50 5.78 45.46
CA ASP A 212 20.35 5.79 44.26
C ASP A 212 20.72 4.38 43.78
N TRP A 213 21.39 4.32 42.63
CA TRP A 213 21.74 3.07 41.98
C TRP A 213 22.75 2.22 42.76
N ARG A 214 23.59 2.83 43.61
CA ARG A 214 24.60 2.11 44.41
C ARG A 214 23.92 1.39 45.55
N GLU A 215 23.02 2.09 46.24
CA GLU A 215 22.16 1.50 47.27
C GLU A 215 21.27 0.41 46.65
N ALA A 216 20.67 0.66 45.49
CA ALA A 216 19.85 -0.32 44.79
C ALA A 216 20.64 -1.60 44.46
N LYS A 217 21.89 -1.45 43.98
CA LYS A 217 22.78 -2.58 43.68
C LYS A 217 23.11 -3.38 44.94
N SER A 218 23.50 -2.70 46.02
CA SER A 218 23.82 -3.35 47.29
C SER A 218 22.63 -4.11 47.89
N MET A 219 21.43 -3.51 47.86
CA MET A 219 20.20 -4.18 48.30
C MET A 219 19.89 -5.44 47.47
N ARG A 220 20.03 -5.36 46.13
CA ARG A 220 19.80 -6.51 45.25
C ARG A 220 20.78 -7.66 45.54
N GLU A 221 22.05 -7.35 45.78
CA GLU A 221 23.06 -8.34 46.16
C GLU A 221 22.72 -8.98 47.51
N HIS A 222 22.39 -8.16 48.53
CA HIS A 222 22.00 -8.64 49.86
C HIS A 222 20.77 -9.57 49.82
N PHE A 223 19.69 -9.15 49.15
CA PHE A 223 18.49 -9.97 49.03
C PHE A 223 18.74 -11.25 48.25
N LYS A 224 19.57 -11.19 47.20
CA LYS A 224 19.95 -12.39 46.44
C LYS A 224 20.75 -13.38 47.28
N GLU A 225 21.68 -12.91 48.12
CA GLU A 225 22.48 -13.75 49.02
C GLU A 225 21.61 -14.42 50.10
N ASN A 226 20.60 -13.71 50.61
CA ASN A 226 19.65 -14.25 51.58
C ASN A 226 18.55 -15.12 50.95
N GLY A 227 18.42 -15.15 49.62
CA GLY A 227 17.35 -15.85 48.92
C GLY A 227 15.99 -15.12 48.96
N ASP A 228 15.98 -13.85 49.33
CA ASP A 228 14.77 -13.01 49.40
C ASP A 228 14.28 -12.62 48.01
N ARG A 229 12.97 -12.74 47.78
CA ARG A 229 12.31 -12.34 46.52
C ARG A 229 11.80 -10.90 46.58
N ILE A 230 12.70 -9.95 46.84
CA ILE A 230 12.35 -8.53 46.99
C ILE A 230 12.77 -7.74 45.74
N SER A 231 11.84 -6.95 45.21
CA SER A 231 12.11 -6.03 44.10
C SER A 231 12.72 -4.73 44.63
N VAL A 232 13.81 -4.28 44.02
CA VAL A 232 14.47 -3.01 44.40
C VAL A 232 14.37 -2.01 43.25
N LEU A 233 13.57 -0.97 43.46
CA LEU A 233 13.45 0.18 42.57
C LEU A 233 14.48 1.25 42.95
N THR A 234 14.89 2.07 41.98
CA THR A 234 15.74 3.23 42.23
C THR A 234 14.91 4.50 42.14
N ALA A 235 14.94 5.33 43.18
CA ALA A 235 14.29 6.63 43.16
C ALA A 235 14.79 7.47 41.98
N GLY A 236 13.87 8.16 41.31
CA GLY A 236 14.20 8.99 40.14
C GLY A 236 14.34 8.24 38.82
N ASP A 237 14.21 6.90 38.79
CA ASP A 237 14.09 6.14 37.55
C ASP A 237 12.73 6.37 36.87
N LEU A 238 12.66 6.18 35.55
CA LEU A 238 11.42 6.24 34.79
C LEU A 238 10.60 4.98 35.06
N MET A 239 9.30 5.15 35.25
CA MET A 239 8.37 4.12 35.69
C MET A 239 7.22 3.98 34.69
N ILE A 240 7.01 2.75 34.23
CA ILE A 240 5.98 2.36 33.27
C ILE A 240 4.99 1.43 33.98
N PRO A 241 3.78 1.90 34.33
CA PRO A 241 2.76 1.03 34.89
C PRO A 241 2.22 0.07 33.83
N ALA A 242 1.94 -1.15 34.24
CA ALA A 242 1.23 -2.15 33.46
C ALA A 242 -0.18 -2.32 34.02
N TYR A 243 -1.17 -2.35 33.15
CA TYR A 243 -2.58 -2.47 33.50
C TYR A 243 -3.20 -3.76 32.94
N ASP A 244 -4.21 -4.28 33.63
CA ASP A 244 -5.12 -5.29 33.10
C ASP A 244 -6.25 -4.67 32.25
N LYS A 245 -7.19 -5.50 31.81
CA LYS A 245 -8.35 -5.09 31.01
C LYS A 245 -9.34 -4.20 31.76
N ASP A 246 -9.31 -4.20 33.08
CA ASP A 246 -10.20 -3.45 33.95
C ASP A 246 -9.57 -2.13 34.42
N GLY A 247 -8.33 -1.85 33.99
CA GLY A 247 -7.60 -0.64 34.32
C GLY A 247 -6.86 -0.68 35.66
N ASN A 248 -6.73 -1.86 36.29
CA ASN A 248 -5.98 -2.00 37.53
C ASN A 248 -4.49 -2.20 37.24
N VAL A 249 -3.63 -1.60 38.06
CA VAL A 249 -2.18 -1.81 37.97
C VAL A 249 -1.83 -3.23 38.37
N THR A 250 -1.12 -3.95 37.51
CA THR A 250 -0.71 -5.35 37.74
C THR A 250 0.77 -5.51 38.05
N THR A 251 1.61 -4.61 37.52
CA THR A 251 3.04 -4.55 37.76
C THR A 251 3.60 -3.21 37.27
N ILE A 252 4.90 -2.99 37.50
CA ILE A 252 5.64 -1.80 37.07
C ILE A 252 6.91 -2.26 36.36
N GLN A 253 7.22 -1.65 35.21
CA GLN A 253 8.55 -1.69 34.60
C GLN A 253 9.31 -0.41 34.92
N THR A 254 10.59 -0.51 35.25
CA THR A 254 11.46 0.67 35.41
C THR A 254 12.54 0.74 34.33
N ILE A 255 12.92 1.97 33.97
CA ILE A 255 14.02 2.30 33.06
C ILE A 255 14.95 3.29 33.77
N GLY A 256 16.19 2.86 34.02
CA GLY A 256 17.18 3.69 34.70
C GLY A 256 17.69 4.87 33.86
N ARG A 257 18.38 5.81 34.51
CA ARG A 257 18.86 7.05 33.87
C ARG A 257 20.03 6.86 32.90
N ASP A 258 20.88 5.86 33.13
CA ASP A 258 22.12 5.67 32.38
C ASP A 258 21.98 4.78 31.13
N LYS A 259 22.95 4.92 30.20
CA LYS A 259 23.00 4.19 28.92
C LYS A 259 23.06 2.65 29.06
N ASN A 260 23.51 2.16 30.22
CA ASN A 260 23.59 0.73 30.56
C ASN A 260 22.50 0.31 31.56
N SER A 261 21.42 1.09 31.69
CA SER A 261 20.38 0.81 32.68
C SER A 261 19.64 -0.49 32.40
N PHE A 262 19.46 -1.26 33.47
CA PHE A 262 18.67 -2.48 33.49
C PHE A 262 17.18 -2.11 33.41
N LYS A 263 16.44 -2.70 32.45
CA LYS A 263 14.98 -2.67 32.48
C LYS A 263 14.49 -3.82 33.36
N SER A 264 13.76 -3.51 34.41
CA SER A 264 13.25 -4.52 35.35
C SER A 264 11.76 -4.40 35.56
N PHE A 265 11.12 -5.55 35.79
CA PHE A 265 9.76 -5.61 36.34
C PHE A 265 9.80 -5.87 37.84
N LEU A 266 8.71 -5.57 38.53
CA LEU A 266 8.47 -6.10 39.86
C LEU A 266 8.42 -7.63 39.82
N THR A 267 9.19 -8.25 40.70
CA THR A 267 9.15 -9.68 41.01
C THR A 267 7.74 -10.06 41.40
N ASP A 268 7.28 -11.20 40.89
CA ASP A 268 5.94 -11.73 41.15
C ASP A 268 4.81 -10.76 40.76
N GLY A 269 5.04 -9.89 39.78
CA GLY A 269 4.00 -9.08 39.13
C GLY A 269 3.44 -9.75 37.88
N GLN A 270 2.17 -9.52 37.57
CA GLN A 270 1.52 -10.08 36.39
C GLN A 270 1.88 -9.27 35.14
N LYS A 271 2.82 -9.77 34.34
CA LYS A 271 3.16 -9.17 33.03
C LYS A 271 2.28 -9.71 31.90
N ALA A 272 1.99 -11.01 31.92
CA ALA A 272 1.27 -11.67 30.84
C ALA A 272 -0.15 -11.12 30.73
N GLY A 273 -0.49 -10.60 29.55
CA GLY A 273 -1.79 -9.97 29.28
C GLY A 273 -1.91 -8.54 29.82
N SER A 274 -0.87 -8.02 30.48
CA SER A 274 -0.81 -6.64 30.96
C SER A 274 -0.16 -5.73 29.93
N PHE A 275 -0.64 -4.50 29.83
CA PHE A 275 -0.25 -3.54 28.79
C PHE A 275 -0.29 -2.11 29.30
N LEU A 276 0.20 -1.17 28.49
CA LEU A 276 -0.03 0.27 28.67
C LEU A 276 -0.85 0.78 27.48
N VAL A 277 -1.86 1.61 27.74
CA VAL A 277 -2.68 2.22 26.68
C VAL A 277 -2.23 3.65 26.44
N LEU A 278 -1.93 3.98 25.18
CA LEU A 278 -1.68 5.35 24.72
C LEU A 278 -2.88 5.80 23.88
N GLY A 279 -3.57 6.84 24.34
CA GLY A 279 -4.81 7.31 23.74
C GLY A 279 -6.06 6.62 24.28
N GLN A 280 -7.15 6.67 23.52
CA GLN A 280 -8.45 6.11 23.91
C GLN A 280 -8.97 5.16 22.82
N PRO A 281 -8.69 3.84 22.93
CA PRO A 281 -9.22 2.85 21.99
C PRO A 281 -10.74 2.77 22.05
N LYS A 282 -11.37 2.56 20.90
CA LYS A 282 -12.82 2.38 20.75
C LYS A 282 -13.10 1.15 19.91
N ASN A 283 -14.15 0.42 20.28
CA ASN A 283 -14.60 -0.71 19.49
C ASN A 283 -15.03 -0.24 18.09
N ASN A 284 -14.82 -1.06 17.07
CA ASN A 284 -15.02 -0.74 15.65
C ASN A 284 -14.06 0.34 15.08
N GLU A 285 -13.03 0.75 15.84
CA GLU A 285 -11.93 1.57 15.31
C GLU A 285 -10.63 0.75 15.17
N ALA A 286 -9.70 1.25 14.37
CA ALA A 286 -8.37 0.66 14.23
C ALA A 286 -7.56 0.85 15.52
N ILE A 287 -6.97 -0.23 16.03
CA ILE A 287 -6.13 -0.23 17.22
C ILE A 287 -4.77 -0.83 16.85
N LEU A 288 -3.69 -0.14 17.23
CA LEU A 288 -2.34 -0.66 17.07
C LEU A 288 -1.90 -1.35 18.36
N ILE A 289 -1.15 -2.43 18.24
CA ILE A 289 -0.46 -3.09 19.34
C ILE A 289 1.03 -3.11 19.00
N ALA A 290 1.87 -2.51 19.83
CA ALA A 290 3.30 -2.36 19.57
C ALA A 290 4.13 -2.94 20.71
N GLU A 291 5.31 -3.48 20.39
CA GLU A 291 6.29 -3.86 21.39
C GLU A 291 7.09 -2.64 21.87
N GLY A 292 7.20 -2.46 23.17
CA GLY A 292 8.07 -1.45 23.77
C GLY A 292 7.49 -0.02 23.75
N TYR A 293 7.88 0.76 24.76
CA TYR A 293 7.32 2.11 24.96
C TYR A 293 7.67 3.08 23.83
N ALA A 294 8.92 3.11 23.40
CA ALA A 294 9.36 4.06 22.37
C ALA A 294 8.64 3.85 21.03
N THR A 295 8.47 2.60 20.60
CA THR A 295 7.73 2.23 19.39
C THR A 295 6.26 2.62 19.53
N ALA A 296 5.63 2.28 20.67
CA ALA A 296 4.23 2.61 20.92
C ALA A 296 3.97 4.12 20.94
N ALA A 297 4.79 4.89 21.67
CA ALA A 297 4.70 6.34 21.75
C ALA A 297 4.95 7.01 20.40
N THR A 298 5.94 6.53 19.64
CA THR A 298 6.21 7.01 18.28
C THR A 298 4.98 6.85 17.40
N LEU A 299 4.37 5.67 17.38
CA LEU A 299 3.19 5.42 16.53
C LEU A 299 1.99 6.24 16.98
N TYR A 300 1.77 6.36 18.29
CA TYR A 300 0.69 7.17 18.86
C TYR A 300 0.83 8.64 18.43
N GLU A 301 1.99 9.24 18.64
CA GLU A 301 2.27 10.64 18.32
C GLU A 301 2.23 10.91 16.82
N GLN A 302 2.78 10.01 15.99
CA GLN A 302 2.91 10.26 14.56
C GLN A 302 1.66 9.90 13.74
N LEU A 303 0.84 8.95 14.22
CA LEU A 303 -0.36 8.50 13.51
C LEU A 303 -1.67 9.00 14.13
N ASN A 304 -1.63 9.52 15.36
CA ASN A 304 -2.81 9.95 16.12
C ASN A 304 -3.88 8.84 16.20
N LYS A 305 -3.42 7.62 16.51
CA LYS A 305 -4.25 6.42 16.68
C LYS A 305 -3.94 5.76 18.01
N PRO A 306 -4.94 5.22 18.73
CA PRO A 306 -4.70 4.50 19.97
C PRO A 306 -3.69 3.37 19.77
N VAL A 307 -2.71 3.29 20.65
CA VAL A 307 -1.69 2.24 20.64
C VAL A 307 -1.67 1.55 22.00
N ILE A 308 -1.73 0.23 21.97
CA ILE A 308 -1.61 -0.62 23.15
C ILE A 308 -0.20 -1.20 23.16
N MET A 309 0.59 -0.80 24.14
CA MET A 309 1.96 -1.27 24.29
C MET A 309 1.97 -2.64 24.96
N ALA A 310 2.53 -3.63 24.26
CA ALA A 310 3.06 -4.84 24.88
C ALA A 310 4.50 -4.59 25.35
N PHE A 311 4.84 -5.13 26.50
CA PHE A 311 6.14 -4.90 27.13
C PHE A 311 7.35 -5.59 26.45
N ASP A 312 7.09 -6.71 25.76
CA ASP A 312 8.08 -7.47 24.99
C ASP A 312 7.36 -8.40 23.99
N ALA A 313 8.12 -8.98 23.06
CA ALA A 313 7.64 -9.86 22.00
C ALA A 313 6.87 -11.08 22.56
N GLY A 314 7.28 -11.57 23.73
CA GLY A 314 6.63 -12.69 24.41
C GLY A 314 5.26 -12.35 24.98
N ASN A 315 4.99 -11.07 25.25
CA ASN A 315 3.72 -10.57 25.77
C ASN A 315 2.73 -10.16 24.66
N LEU A 316 3.19 -9.96 23.41
CA LEU A 316 2.34 -9.49 22.30
C LEU A 316 1.06 -10.32 22.11
N LYS A 317 1.17 -11.65 22.05
CA LYS A 317 0.01 -12.53 21.82
C LYS A 317 -1.01 -12.46 22.95
N SER A 318 -0.56 -12.47 24.21
CA SER A 318 -1.47 -12.36 25.37
C SER A 318 -2.18 -11.01 25.39
N VAL A 319 -1.45 -9.91 25.10
CA VAL A 319 -2.05 -8.58 25.00
C VAL A 319 -3.07 -8.53 23.85
N ALA A 320 -2.72 -9.04 22.67
CA ALA A 320 -3.62 -9.07 21.52
C ALA A 320 -4.93 -9.81 21.83
N LEU A 321 -4.86 -10.96 22.48
CA LEU A 321 -6.04 -11.73 22.90
C LEU A 321 -6.92 -10.93 23.87
N THR A 322 -6.33 -10.30 24.89
CA THR A 322 -7.07 -9.45 25.84
C THR A 322 -7.73 -8.26 25.13
N VAL A 323 -7.03 -7.63 24.18
CA VAL A 323 -7.55 -6.50 23.40
C VAL A 323 -8.70 -6.94 22.50
N ARG A 324 -8.60 -8.11 21.86
CA ARG A 324 -9.69 -8.66 21.03
C ARG A 324 -10.94 -8.98 21.86
N GLU A 325 -10.79 -9.47 23.08
CA GLU A 325 -11.92 -9.70 23.99
C GLU A 325 -12.66 -8.39 24.30
N HIS A 326 -11.93 -7.29 24.52
CA HIS A 326 -12.52 -6.00 24.89
C HIS A 326 -13.00 -5.16 23.68
N PHE A 327 -12.39 -5.35 22.51
CA PHE A 327 -12.70 -4.64 21.27
C PHE A 327 -12.97 -5.62 20.10
N PRO A 328 -14.09 -6.36 20.15
CA PRO A 328 -14.36 -7.47 19.23
C PRO A 328 -14.46 -7.04 17.76
N ASP A 329 -14.95 -5.84 17.48
CA ASP A 329 -15.20 -5.34 16.11
C ASP A 329 -14.03 -4.50 15.57
N SER A 330 -13.02 -4.22 16.39
CA SER A 330 -11.87 -3.41 15.99
C SER A 330 -10.94 -4.14 15.03
N VAL A 331 -10.30 -3.38 14.14
CA VAL A 331 -9.22 -3.90 13.30
C VAL A 331 -7.92 -3.77 14.08
N LEU A 332 -7.24 -4.89 14.33
CA LEU A 332 -6.03 -4.92 15.15
C LEU A 332 -4.78 -5.01 14.27
N TYR A 333 -3.83 -4.11 14.50
CA TYR A 333 -2.54 -4.05 13.80
C TYR A 333 -1.40 -4.29 14.77
N MET A 334 -0.67 -5.39 14.60
CA MET A 334 0.55 -5.68 15.34
C MET A 334 1.70 -4.91 14.69
N ALA A 335 2.06 -3.78 15.30
CA ALA A 335 3.20 -2.99 14.89
C ALA A 335 4.48 -3.64 15.42
N ALA A 336 5.11 -4.43 14.56
CA ALA A 336 6.24 -5.27 14.90
C ALA A 336 7.57 -4.50 14.84
N ASP A 337 8.51 -4.93 15.67
CA ASP A 337 9.93 -4.66 15.46
C ASP A 337 10.44 -5.60 14.35
N ASN A 338 11.35 -5.11 13.53
CA ASN A 338 11.97 -5.84 12.44
C ASN A 338 13.45 -6.08 12.76
N ASP A 339 13.73 -7.19 13.43
CA ASP A 339 15.08 -7.62 13.86
C ASP A 339 15.94 -8.12 12.69
N HIS A 340 15.95 -7.41 11.56
CA HIS A 340 16.50 -7.88 10.30
C HIS A 340 18.00 -8.22 10.35
N LYS A 341 18.77 -7.55 11.21
CA LYS A 341 20.20 -7.88 11.44
C LYS A 341 20.36 -9.20 12.16
N THR A 342 19.66 -9.37 13.28
CA THR A 342 19.70 -10.61 14.06
C THR A 342 19.19 -11.79 13.23
N ALA A 343 18.18 -11.58 12.39
CA ALA A 343 17.72 -12.59 11.44
C ALA A 343 18.84 -13.07 10.52
N ARG A 344 19.56 -12.14 9.87
CA ARG A 344 20.69 -12.49 8.99
C ARG A 344 21.84 -13.16 9.75
N GLU A 345 22.20 -12.65 10.92
CA GLU A 345 23.25 -13.25 11.75
C GLU A 345 22.88 -14.70 12.13
N ARG A 346 21.63 -14.94 12.52
CA ARG A 346 21.13 -16.27 12.85
C ARG A 346 21.07 -17.20 11.64
N GLU A 347 20.65 -16.70 10.48
CA GLU A 347 20.67 -17.45 9.22
C GLU A 347 22.08 -17.90 8.85
N VAL A 348 23.07 -17.00 8.96
CA VAL A 348 24.49 -17.32 8.71
C VAL A 348 25.01 -18.37 9.70
N LEU A 349 24.55 -18.33 10.96
CA LEU A 349 24.86 -19.33 11.98
C LEU A 349 24.10 -20.66 11.80
N GLY A 350 23.30 -20.82 10.74
CA GLY A 350 22.57 -22.04 10.42
C GLY A 350 21.29 -22.26 11.24
N HIS A 351 20.81 -21.24 11.95
CA HIS A 351 19.49 -21.32 12.59
C HIS A 351 18.40 -21.34 11.53
N THR A 352 17.37 -22.16 11.74
CA THR A 352 16.22 -22.30 10.84
C THR A 352 14.91 -21.81 11.45
N THR A 353 14.93 -21.43 12.73
CA THR A 353 13.77 -20.98 13.50
C THR A 353 14.15 -19.78 14.37
N ASN A 354 13.17 -18.95 14.72
CA ASN A 354 13.38 -17.77 15.55
C ASN A 354 14.45 -16.85 14.95
N LEU A 355 14.35 -16.57 13.66
CA LEU A 355 15.28 -15.70 12.95
C LEU A 355 14.95 -14.24 13.27
N ASN A 356 13.68 -13.86 13.10
CA ASN A 356 13.19 -12.52 13.36
C ASN A 356 12.11 -12.59 14.45
N THR A 357 12.54 -12.53 15.71
CA THR A 357 11.65 -12.73 16.85
C THR A 357 10.51 -11.70 16.88
N GLY A 358 10.78 -10.43 16.59
CA GLY A 358 9.76 -9.38 16.52
C GLY A 358 8.65 -9.67 15.50
N ILE A 359 9.02 -9.97 14.25
CA ILE A 359 8.05 -10.29 13.18
C ILE A 359 7.31 -11.60 13.44
N GLU A 360 8.03 -12.65 13.86
CA GLU A 360 7.43 -13.96 14.13
C GLU A 360 6.37 -13.86 15.26
N LYS A 361 6.69 -13.16 16.35
CA LYS A 361 5.77 -12.99 17.48
C LYS A 361 4.59 -12.08 17.15
N ALA A 362 4.81 -11.01 16.40
CA ALA A 362 3.71 -10.19 15.89
C ALA A 362 2.80 -10.99 14.95
N THR A 363 3.36 -11.87 14.12
CA THR A 363 2.59 -12.76 13.23
C THR A 363 1.78 -13.77 14.01
N GLU A 364 2.37 -14.44 15.00
CA GLU A 364 1.66 -15.35 15.91
C GLU A 364 0.48 -14.65 16.62
N ALA A 365 0.70 -13.41 17.08
CA ALA A 365 -0.33 -12.60 17.71
C ALA A 365 -1.44 -12.21 16.73
N ALA A 366 -1.08 -11.73 15.54
CA ALA A 366 -2.02 -11.36 14.48
C ALA A 366 -2.92 -12.54 14.09
N VAL A 367 -2.34 -13.71 13.84
CA VAL A 367 -3.08 -14.94 13.51
C VAL A 367 -4.06 -15.31 14.62
N ALA A 368 -3.66 -15.20 15.89
CA ALA A 368 -4.49 -15.57 17.03
C ALA A 368 -5.75 -14.70 17.19
N VAL A 369 -5.77 -13.49 16.61
CA VAL A 369 -6.88 -12.52 16.78
C VAL A 369 -7.52 -12.06 15.47
N GLY A 370 -7.15 -12.68 14.35
CA GLY A 370 -7.54 -12.22 13.01
C GLY A 370 -7.08 -10.78 12.72
N GLY A 371 -5.90 -10.40 13.22
CA GLY A 371 -5.28 -9.10 13.00
C GLY A 371 -4.26 -9.10 11.86
N TYR A 372 -3.51 -8.00 11.73
CA TYR A 372 -2.52 -7.80 10.67
C TYR A 372 -1.19 -7.36 11.24
N VAL A 373 -0.08 -7.70 10.58
CA VAL A 373 1.26 -7.22 10.95
C VAL A 373 1.61 -5.99 10.11
N VAL A 374 2.16 -4.98 10.76
CA VAL A 374 2.81 -3.83 10.11
C VAL A 374 4.22 -3.69 10.68
N ALA A 375 5.21 -3.64 9.81
CA ALA A 375 6.62 -3.64 10.21
C ALA A 375 7.42 -2.57 9.46
N PRO A 376 8.39 -1.92 10.10
CA PRO A 376 9.24 -0.95 9.44
C PRO A 376 10.12 -1.64 8.39
N LYS A 377 10.32 -0.98 7.25
CA LYS A 377 11.22 -1.44 6.18
C LYS A 377 12.55 -0.72 6.27
N PHE A 378 13.60 -1.53 6.38
CA PHE A 378 14.99 -1.11 6.45
C PHE A 378 15.76 -1.64 5.25
N SER A 379 16.69 -0.83 4.76
CA SER A 379 17.67 -1.24 3.75
C SER A 379 18.68 -2.22 4.37
N GLU A 380 19.49 -2.88 3.55
CA GLU A 380 20.48 -3.81 4.07
C GLU A 380 21.52 -3.18 5.00
N HIS A 381 21.80 -1.89 4.81
CA HIS A 381 22.83 -1.15 5.53
C HIS A 381 22.28 -0.39 6.75
N ASP A 382 20.95 -0.29 6.88
CA ASP A 382 20.33 0.42 7.99
C ASP A 382 20.61 -0.29 9.31
N SER A 383 20.78 0.47 10.38
CA SER A 383 20.95 -0.07 11.74
C SER A 383 19.67 -0.13 12.56
N GLY A 384 18.63 0.56 12.11
CA GLY A 384 17.34 0.58 12.78
C GLY A 384 16.62 -0.76 12.71
N SER A 385 15.76 -0.99 13.70
CA SER A 385 14.95 -2.21 13.80
C SER A 385 13.49 -1.91 14.13
N ASP A 386 13.19 -0.77 14.74
CA ASP A 386 11.84 -0.43 15.19
C ASP A 386 11.27 0.82 14.47
N TRP A 387 9.99 1.14 14.71
CA TRP A 387 9.36 2.34 14.13
C TRP A 387 9.95 3.67 14.67
N ASN A 388 10.53 3.67 15.88
CA ASN A 388 11.21 4.84 16.43
C ASN A 388 12.51 5.14 15.67
N ASP A 389 13.23 4.11 15.25
CA ASP A 389 14.44 4.24 14.43
C ASP A 389 14.09 4.79 13.04
N VAL A 390 12.96 4.36 12.43
CA VAL A 390 12.49 4.99 11.17
C VAL A 390 12.22 6.48 11.35
N LEU A 391 11.54 6.88 12.43
CA LEU A 391 11.29 8.29 12.72
C LEU A 391 12.59 9.09 12.85
N LYS A 392 13.58 8.54 13.55
CA LYS A 392 14.86 9.23 13.80
C LYS A 392 15.77 9.30 12.58
N ASP A 393 15.89 8.18 11.86
CA ASP A 393 16.86 8.04 10.78
C ASP A 393 16.31 8.60 9.47
N LYS A 394 15.00 8.46 9.23
CA LYS A 394 14.34 8.79 7.95
C LYS A 394 13.25 9.86 8.04
N GLY A 395 12.81 10.20 9.25
CA GLY A 395 11.82 11.25 9.49
C GLY A 395 10.36 10.79 9.40
N VAL A 396 9.46 11.68 9.82
CA VAL A 396 8.01 11.43 9.92
C VAL A 396 7.34 11.09 8.58
N VAL A 397 7.83 11.68 7.49
CA VAL A 397 7.26 11.48 6.15
C VAL A 397 7.44 10.03 5.71
N GLU A 398 8.65 9.49 5.86
CA GLU A 398 8.95 8.10 5.50
C GLU A 398 8.19 7.12 6.40
N LEU A 399 8.12 7.36 7.72
CA LEU A 399 7.33 6.55 8.64
C LEU A 399 5.87 6.45 8.17
N ARG A 400 5.23 7.60 7.89
CA ARG A 400 3.83 7.65 7.46
C ARG A 400 3.63 7.00 6.09
N ASP A 401 4.59 7.13 5.18
CA ASP A 401 4.52 6.51 3.85
C ASP A 401 4.64 4.99 3.92
N GLN A 402 5.59 4.45 4.68
CA GLN A 402 5.71 3.01 4.88
C GLN A 402 4.47 2.42 5.56
N PHE A 403 3.92 3.12 6.55
CA PHE A 403 2.71 2.69 7.24
C PHE A 403 1.50 2.71 6.29
N ARG A 404 1.30 3.81 5.55
CA ARG A 404 0.21 3.93 4.56
C ARG A 404 0.27 2.85 3.48
N THR A 405 1.45 2.60 2.94
CA THR A 405 1.67 1.57 1.91
C THR A 405 1.21 0.21 2.42
N GLN A 406 1.61 -0.17 3.64
CA GLN A 406 1.20 -1.45 4.24
C GLN A 406 -0.30 -1.52 4.52
N LEU A 407 -0.92 -0.42 4.97
CA LEU A 407 -2.37 -0.36 5.14
C LEU A 407 -3.12 -0.55 3.81
N VAL A 408 -2.58 -0.03 2.70
CA VAL A 408 -3.16 -0.25 1.37
C VAL A 408 -3.08 -1.70 0.97
N ASP A 409 -1.92 -2.34 1.17
CA ASP A 409 -1.73 -3.75 0.85
C ASP A 409 -2.66 -4.65 1.68
N ILE A 410 -2.84 -4.34 2.98
CA ILE A 410 -3.84 -4.98 3.84
C ILE A 410 -5.28 -4.68 3.36
N GLY A 411 -5.57 -3.45 2.97
CA GLY A 411 -6.88 -3.03 2.48
C GLY A 411 -7.31 -3.76 1.22
N LEU A 412 -6.37 -4.01 0.30
CA LEU A 412 -6.57 -4.83 -0.90
C LEU A 412 -6.90 -6.28 -0.57
N GLN A 413 -6.28 -6.86 0.46
CA GLN A 413 -6.58 -8.23 0.91
C GLN A 413 -7.97 -8.33 1.55
N ARG A 414 -8.45 -7.26 2.20
CA ARG A 414 -9.72 -7.24 2.95
C ARG A 414 -10.94 -6.91 2.08
N ASN A 415 -10.78 -6.05 1.08
CA ASN A 415 -11.88 -5.53 0.28
C ASN A 415 -11.91 -6.20 -1.09
N LEU A 416 -12.11 -7.52 -1.11
CA LEU A 416 -12.15 -8.31 -2.34
C LEU A 416 -13.31 -7.92 -3.27
N ASP A 417 -14.34 -7.26 -2.72
CA ASP A 417 -15.45 -6.66 -3.48
C ASP A 417 -15.05 -5.40 -4.25
N LEU A 418 -13.92 -4.76 -3.89
CA LEU A 418 -13.34 -3.62 -4.58
C LEU A 418 -12.04 -4.02 -5.28
N SER A 419 -12.15 -4.43 -6.54
CA SER A 419 -10.99 -4.77 -7.38
C SER A 419 -10.23 -3.52 -7.85
N ILE A 420 -9.44 -2.93 -6.96
CA ILE A 420 -8.61 -1.76 -7.26
C ILE A 420 -7.23 -2.23 -7.73
N LYS A 421 -6.85 -1.86 -8.96
CA LYS A 421 -5.47 -2.03 -9.44
C LYS A 421 -4.59 -0.90 -8.91
N LYS A 422 -3.67 -1.20 -8.00
CA LYS A 422 -2.61 -0.27 -7.56
C LYS A 422 -1.60 -0.06 -8.69
N VAL A 423 -1.19 1.19 -8.91
CA VAL A 423 -0.15 1.57 -9.89
C VAL A 423 1.03 2.15 -9.14
N GLU A 424 2.26 1.78 -9.51
CA GLU A 424 3.46 2.38 -8.94
C GLU A 424 3.79 3.67 -9.67
N PHE A 425 3.76 4.80 -8.95
CA PHE A 425 4.13 6.11 -9.47
C PHE A 425 5.54 6.48 -9.04
N ALA A 426 6.34 7.02 -9.97
CA ALA A 426 7.67 7.56 -9.65
C ALA A 426 7.61 8.80 -8.75
N ASP A 427 6.54 9.59 -8.88
CA ASP A 427 6.28 10.74 -8.03
C ASP A 427 5.62 10.30 -6.71
N LYS A 428 6.35 10.51 -5.60
CA LYS A 428 5.88 10.15 -4.25
C LYS A 428 4.60 10.89 -3.84
N GLU A 429 4.37 12.11 -4.31
CA GLU A 429 3.15 12.85 -4.03
C GLU A 429 1.94 12.17 -4.70
N ILE A 430 2.06 11.83 -5.98
CA ILE A 430 1.02 11.13 -6.74
C ILE A 430 0.76 9.74 -6.13
N GLN A 431 1.81 9.03 -5.72
CA GLN A 431 1.68 7.76 -5.00
C GLN A 431 0.88 7.92 -3.71
N ARG A 432 1.19 8.91 -2.87
CA ARG A 432 0.46 9.19 -1.63
C ARG A 432 -1.00 9.52 -1.89
N VAL A 433 -1.31 10.25 -2.96
CA VAL A 433 -2.70 10.57 -3.33
C VAL A 433 -3.47 9.29 -3.66
N GLN A 434 -2.91 8.41 -4.50
CA GLN A 434 -3.53 7.12 -4.82
C GLN A 434 -3.81 6.32 -3.53
N GLU A 435 -2.80 6.17 -2.68
CA GLU A 435 -2.93 5.38 -1.45
C GLU A 435 -3.95 5.97 -0.48
N THR A 436 -3.99 7.30 -0.35
CA THR A 436 -4.98 7.99 0.49
C THR A 436 -6.41 7.76 -0.01
N VAL A 437 -6.60 7.86 -1.32
CA VAL A 437 -7.89 7.62 -1.98
C VAL A 437 -8.32 6.16 -1.84
N MET A 438 -7.39 5.21 -1.97
CA MET A 438 -7.65 3.78 -1.74
C MET A 438 -8.07 3.51 -0.30
N LEU A 439 -7.33 4.02 0.70
CA LEU A 439 -7.69 3.85 2.12
C LEU A 439 -9.05 4.46 2.45
N THR A 440 -9.37 5.61 1.85
CA THR A 440 -10.69 6.25 2.00
C THR A 440 -11.79 5.35 1.42
N ALA A 441 -11.57 4.79 0.23
CA ALA A 441 -12.52 3.86 -0.38
C ALA A 441 -12.70 2.58 0.45
N PHE A 442 -11.63 1.97 0.94
CA PHE A 442 -11.72 0.76 1.79
C PHE A 442 -12.51 1.00 3.08
N LYS A 443 -12.40 2.20 3.64
CA LYS A 443 -13.08 2.55 4.88
C LYS A 443 -14.53 2.93 4.66
N ASP A 444 -14.79 3.78 3.67
CA ASP A 444 -16.04 4.54 3.55
C ASP A 444 -16.77 4.30 2.21
N LYS A 445 -16.52 3.18 1.50
CA LYS A 445 -17.12 2.87 0.17
C LYS A 445 -18.62 3.11 0.08
N ASP A 446 -19.40 2.61 1.03
CA ASP A 446 -20.86 2.71 0.99
C ASP A 446 -21.32 4.15 1.20
N LYS A 447 -20.61 4.91 2.05
CA LYS A 447 -20.84 6.34 2.22
C LYS A 447 -20.51 7.10 0.94
N ILE A 448 -19.37 6.81 0.31
CA ILE A 448 -18.97 7.45 -0.96
C ILE A 448 -20.02 7.19 -2.05
N ILE A 449 -20.51 5.95 -2.17
CA ILE A 449 -21.56 5.59 -3.13
C ILE A 449 -22.87 6.31 -2.82
N LYS A 450 -23.24 6.44 -1.54
CA LYS A 450 -24.42 7.20 -1.13
C LYS A 450 -24.30 8.68 -1.48
N ASP A 451 -23.17 9.30 -1.17
CA ASP A 451 -22.89 10.70 -1.49
C ASP A 451 -22.87 10.91 -3.03
N TYR A 452 -22.36 9.94 -3.78
CA TYR A 452 -22.41 9.92 -5.25
C TYR A 452 -23.86 9.91 -5.78
N ALA A 453 -24.73 9.10 -5.19
CA ALA A 453 -26.13 9.01 -5.60
C ALA A 453 -26.93 10.30 -5.32
N LEU A 454 -26.52 11.09 -4.32
CA LEU A 454 -27.14 12.38 -3.99
C LEU A 454 -26.72 13.52 -4.93
N HIS A 455 -25.67 13.34 -5.72
CA HIS A 455 -25.18 14.35 -6.64
C HIS A 455 -26.16 14.56 -7.81
N GLU A 456 -26.59 15.81 -8.08
CA GLU A 456 -27.64 16.10 -9.08
C GLU A 456 -27.35 15.51 -10.48
N LYS A 457 -26.07 15.49 -10.88
CA LYS A 457 -25.60 15.00 -12.19
C LYS A 457 -25.62 13.47 -12.30
N THR A 458 -25.91 12.73 -11.22
CA THR A 458 -25.96 11.26 -11.22
C THR A 458 -27.38 10.72 -11.29
N PHE A 459 -28.42 11.57 -11.23
CA PHE A 459 -29.82 11.19 -11.35
C PHE A 459 -30.23 10.07 -10.37
N GLU A 460 -30.03 10.33 -9.07
CA GLU A 460 -30.23 9.35 -7.99
C GLU A 460 -29.25 8.16 -8.10
N GLY A 461 -28.04 8.42 -8.58
CA GLY A 461 -27.02 7.40 -8.80
C GLY A 461 -27.23 6.51 -10.03
N ARG A 462 -28.26 6.77 -10.87
CA ARG A 462 -28.51 5.98 -12.09
C ARG A 462 -27.54 6.27 -13.22
N TYR A 463 -26.92 7.44 -13.26
CA TYR A 463 -25.83 7.75 -14.19
C TYR A 463 -24.49 7.48 -13.50
N ILE A 464 -23.80 6.46 -13.98
CA ILE A 464 -22.57 5.91 -13.39
C ILE A 464 -21.42 6.17 -14.34
N ALA A 465 -20.45 6.97 -13.90
CA ALA A 465 -19.24 7.30 -14.64
C ALA A 465 -18.05 7.39 -13.70
N SER A 466 -16.93 6.74 -14.04
CA SER A 466 -15.70 6.83 -13.23
C SER A 466 -15.22 8.27 -13.11
N ASP A 467 -15.41 9.10 -14.15
CA ASP A 467 -15.02 10.51 -14.14
C ASP A 467 -15.87 11.34 -13.17
N MET A 468 -17.16 11.04 -13.02
CA MET A 468 -17.99 11.67 -11.99
C MET A 468 -17.62 11.15 -10.59
N MET A 469 -17.30 9.85 -10.47
CA MET A 469 -16.91 9.25 -9.19
C MET A 469 -15.62 9.84 -8.63
N LYS A 470 -14.71 10.36 -9.48
CA LYS A 470 -13.52 11.10 -9.04
C LYS A 470 -13.86 12.36 -8.24
N GLU A 471 -15.00 13.01 -8.52
CA GLU A 471 -15.40 14.23 -7.80
C GLU A 471 -15.72 13.98 -6.32
N MET A 472 -15.94 12.71 -5.94
CA MET A 472 -16.14 12.31 -4.54
C MET A 472 -14.86 12.38 -3.70
N PHE A 473 -13.70 12.62 -4.31
CA PHE A 473 -12.41 12.71 -3.63
C PHE A 473 -11.90 14.15 -3.64
N SER A 474 -11.72 14.74 -2.46
CA SER A 474 -11.20 16.12 -2.35
C SER A 474 -9.80 16.27 -2.94
N GLN A 475 -8.98 15.22 -2.93
CA GLN A 475 -7.67 15.20 -3.57
C GLN A 475 -7.75 15.43 -5.08
N TYR A 476 -8.93 15.20 -5.68
CA TYR A 476 -9.20 15.46 -7.10
C TYR A 476 -9.99 16.75 -7.31
N SER A 477 -11.08 16.97 -6.55
CA SER A 477 -12.07 18.00 -6.85
C SER A 477 -11.75 19.41 -6.35
N GLN A 478 -10.66 19.59 -5.59
CA GLN A 478 -10.27 20.87 -4.98
C GLN A 478 -10.03 22.00 -5.98
N SER A 479 -9.34 21.72 -7.09
CA SER A 479 -9.01 22.72 -8.11
C SER A 479 -8.77 22.08 -9.47
N GLN A 480 -8.81 22.89 -10.53
CA GLN A 480 -8.43 22.46 -11.89
C GLN A 480 -7.03 21.84 -11.94
N GLU A 481 -6.06 22.41 -11.22
CA GLU A 481 -4.70 21.90 -11.12
C GLU A 481 -4.68 20.48 -10.53
N THR A 482 -5.36 20.26 -9.41
CA THR A 482 -5.43 18.94 -8.76
C THR A 482 -6.14 17.90 -9.63
N ARG A 483 -7.19 18.28 -10.37
CA ARG A 483 -7.86 17.38 -11.32
C ARG A 483 -6.89 16.90 -12.40
N ASN A 484 -6.06 17.79 -12.93
CA ASN A 484 -5.09 17.43 -13.96
C ASN A 484 -3.94 16.60 -13.38
N LYS A 485 -3.39 17.01 -12.22
CA LYS A 485 -2.24 16.34 -11.58
C LYS A 485 -2.58 14.96 -11.03
N HIS A 486 -3.73 14.81 -10.36
CA HIS A 486 -4.08 13.59 -9.62
C HIS A 486 -5.00 12.63 -10.38
N ASN A 487 -5.39 12.94 -11.62
CA ASN A 487 -6.32 12.11 -12.41
C ASN A 487 -5.97 10.62 -12.41
N ASN A 488 -4.71 10.29 -12.67
CA ASN A 488 -4.28 8.89 -12.78
C ASN A 488 -4.25 8.19 -11.42
N ALA A 489 -3.89 8.91 -10.35
CA ALA A 489 -3.87 8.38 -8.98
C ALA A 489 -5.28 8.02 -8.47
N VAL A 490 -6.30 8.77 -8.87
CA VAL A 490 -7.68 8.56 -8.42
C VAL A 490 -8.47 7.60 -9.32
N HIS A 491 -8.08 7.49 -10.60
CA HIS A 491 -8.87 6.81 -11.63
C HIS A 491 -9.26 5.37 -11.29
N ASN A 492 -8.30 4.53 -10.87
CA ASN A 492 -8.58 3.11 -10.65
C ASN A 492 -9.52 2.89 -9.47
N THR A 493 -9.36 3.66 -8.39
CA THR A 493 -10.26 3.62 -7.24
C THR A 493 -11.66 4.09 -7.61
N ALA A 494 -11.78 5.19 -8.35
CA ALA A 494 -13.06 5.70 -8.83
C ALA A 494 -13.75 4.71 -9.79
N ALA A 495 -12.99 4.05 -10.66
CA ALA A 495 -13.52 3.02 -11.56
C ALA A 495 -14.02 1.78 -10.81
N ALA A 496 -13.30 1.33 -9.78
CA ALA A 496 -13.72 0.22 -8.93
C ALA A 496 -15.00 0.54 -8.14
N LEU A 497 -15.11 1.74 -7.56
CA LEU A 497 -16.33 2.20 -6.88
C LEU A 497 -17.51 2.33 -7.85
N ALA A 498 -17.28 2.87 -9.06
CA ALA A 498 -18.32 2.92 -10.09
C ALA A 498 -18.78 1.52 -10.51
N ALA A 499 -17.87 0.55 -10.62
CA ALA A 499 -18.22 -0.84 -10.91
C ALA A 499 -18.98 -1.51 -9.76
N LYS A 500 -18.60 -1.26 -8.50
CA LYS A 500 -19.35 -1.71 -7.33
C LYS A 500 -20.76 -1.13 -7.33
N HIS A 501 -20.90 0.18 -7.46
CA HIS A 501 -22.20 0.85 -7.50
C HIS A 501 -23.07 0.36 -8.66
N PHE A 502 -22.47 0.07 -9.82
CA PHE A 502 -23.18 -0.57 -10.93
C PHE A 502 -23.77 -1.92 -10.52
N ASN A 503 -22.99 -2.80 -9.89
CA ASN A 503 -23.52 -4.08 -9.40
C ASN A 503 -24.60 -3.89 -8.33
N ASP A 504 -24.38 -2.99 -7.37
CA ASP A 504 -25.37 -2.67 -6.32
C ASP A 504 -26.70 -2.17 -6.92
N MET A 505 -26.65 -1.47 -8.06
CA MET A 505 -27.84 -1.03 -8.80
C MET A 505 -28.52 -2.16 -9.57
N LEU A 506 -27.75 -3.11 -10.12
CA LEU A 506 -28.33 -4.25 -10.81
C LEU A 506 -28.93 -5.29 -9.86
N ASP A 507 -28.44 -5.38 -8.62
CA ASP A 507 -28.98 -6.29 -7.60
C ASP A 507 -30.32 -5.81 -7.03
N LYS A 508 -30.75 -4.58 -7.35
CA LYS A 508 -32.08 -4.07 -7.02
C LYS A 508 -33.13 -4.68 -7.97
N PRO A 509 -34.35 -4.97 -7.48
CA PRO A 509 -35.43 -5.47 -8.33
C PRO A 509 -35.79 -4.44 -9.42
N ILE A 510 -36.19 -4.94 -10.58
CA ILE A 510 -36.73 -4.12 -11.66
C ILE A 510 -38.09 -3.58 -11.22
N GLU A 511 -38.16 -2.26 -11.00
CA GLU A 511 -39.36 -1.56 -10.55
C GLU A 511 -39.77 -0.46 -11.53
N ASN A 512 -41.06 -0.14 -11.59
CA ASN A 512 -41.60 1.00 -12.35
C ASN A 512 -41.26 0.99 -13.86
N GLY A 513 -41.07 -0.20 -14.45
CA GLY A 513 -40.71 -0.35 -15.87
C GLY A 513 -39.27 0.08 -16.20
N ARG A 514 -38.41 0.29 -15.19
CA ARG A 514 -36.98 0.57 -15.36
C ARG A 514 -36.21 -0.72 -15.63
N ASP A 515 -36.35 -1.26 -16.84
CA ASP A 515 -35.79 -2.55 -17.23
C ASP A 515 -34.56 -2.43 -18.17
N THR A 516 -34.13 -1.21 -18.51
CA THR A 516 -33.03 -0.99 -19.47
C THR A 516 -31.75 -0.49 -18.81
N VAL A 517 -30.62 -1.14 -19.11
CA VAL A 517 -29.26 -0.70 -18.83
C VAL A 517 -28.63 -0.16 -20.11
N VAL A 518 -28.18 1.09 -20.06
CA VAL A 518 -27.56 1.77 -21.20
C VAL A 518 -26.05 1.88 -20.98
N PHE A 519 -25.24 1.32 -21.88
CA PHE A 519 -23.81 1.55 -21.93
C PHE A 519 -23.51 2.71 -22.89
N LEU A 520 -22.99 3.80 -22.35
CA LEU A 520 -22.70 5.01 -23.09
C LEU A 520 -21.21 5.10 -23.42
N THR A 521 -20.87 5.12 -24.71
CA THR A 521 -19.48 5.16 -25.17
C THR A 521 -19.24 6.21 -26.26
N GLY A 522 -17.98 6.60 -26.43
CA GLY A 522 -17.57 7.65 -27.37
C GLY A 522 -16.37 8.46 -26.86
N SER A 523 -15.69 9.15 -27.77
CA SER A 523 -14.49 9.92 -27.45
C SER A 523 -14.76 11.03 -26.41
N PRO A 524 -13.74 11.44 -25.63
CA PRO A 524 -13.81 12.65 -24.82
C PRO A 524 -14.25 13.85 -25.66
N GLY A 525 -15.13 14.70 -25.12
CA GLY A 525 -15.66 15.87 -25.86
C GLY A 525 -16.79 15.58 -26.85
N ALA A 526 -17.21 14.31 -27.01
CA ALA A 526 -18.30 13.93 -27.94
C ALA A 526 -19.70 14.44 -27.56
N GLY A 527 -19.89 14.91 -26.32
CA GLY A 527 -21.21 15.28 -25.79
C GLY A 527 -22.05 14.06 -25.44
N LYS A 528 -21.47 13.08 -24.75
CA LYS A 528 -22.13 11.83 -24.34
C LYS A 528 -23.32 12.09 -23.40
N THR A 529 -23.09 12.84 -22.31
CA THR A 529 -24.10 13.12 -21.30
C THR A 529 -25.33 13.82 -21.88
N THR A 530 -25.16 14.80 -22.78
CA THR A 530 -26.28 15.50 -23.42
C THR A 530 -27.09 14.61 -24.35
N THR A 531 -26.56 13.45 -24.74
CA THR A 531 -27.16 12.54 -25.71
C THR A 531 -28.12 11.55 -25.05
N VAL A 532 -27.88 11.19 -23.80
CA VAL A 532 -28.74 10.25 -23.03
C VAL A 532 -29.81 10.94 -22.19
N LEU A 533 -29.79 12.28 -22.17
CA LEU A 533 -30.76 13.09 -21.43
C LEU A 533 -31.87 13.59 -22.35
N ASN A 534 -33.12 13.41 -21.91
CA ASN A 534 -34.31 14.02 -22.50
C ASN A 534 -34.90 15.02 -21.50
N LYS A 535 -35.08 16.29 -21.89
CA LYS A 535 -35.53 17.38 -20.99
C LYS A 535 -34.75 17.43 -19.65
N ARG A 536 -33.44 17.19 -19.71
CA ARG A 536 -32.52 17.11 -18.55
C ARG A 536 -32.80 15.96 -17.57
N GLN A 537 -33.49 14.91 -18.00
CA GLN A 537 -33.71 13.69 -17.22
C GLN A 537 -33.36 12.45 -18.04
N LEU A 538 -33.05 11.34 -17.37
CA LEU A 538 -32.95 10.03 -18.03
C LEU A 538 -34.34 9.57 -18.47
N LYS A 539 -34.41 8.79 -19.56
CA LYS A 539 -35.68 8.17 -19.99
C LYS A 539 -36.26 7.30 -18.87
N ASP A 540 -37.59 7.24 -18.77
CA ASP A 540 -38.29 6.59 -17.66
C ASP A 540 -38.00 5.08 -17.54
N ASN A 541 -37.77 4.40 -18.67
CA ASN A 541 -37.44 2.97 -18.72
C ASN A 541 -35.97 2.66 -18.39
N VAL A 542 -35.11 3.68 -18.24
CA VAL A 542 -33.68 3.49 -17.99
C VAL A 542 -33.43 3.31 -16.50
N ALA A 543 -33.01 2.09 -16.14
CA ALA A 543 -32.55 1.73 -14.82
C ALA A 543 -31.20 2.36 -14.50
N VAL A 544 -30.24 2.18 -15.41
CA VAL A 544 -28.84 2.60 -15.22
C VAL A 544 -28.27 3.05 -16.56
N VAL A 545 -27.49 4.14 -16.53
CA VAL A 545 -26.56 4.52 -17.60
C VAL A 545 -25.14 4.31 -17.08
N PHE A 546 -24.37 3.43 -17.71
CA PHE A 546 -22.96 3.24 -17.41
C PHE A 546 -22.10 3.88 -18.51
N GLU A 547 -21.41 4.98 -18.19
CA GLU A 547 -20.48 5.62 -19.10
C GLU A 547 -19.10 4.95 -19.02
N GLY A 548 -18.65 4.37 -20.14
CA GLY A 548 -17.39 3.64 -20.19
C GLY A 548 -16.84 3.49 -21.61
N GLN A 549 -15.53 3.26 -21.72
CA GLN A 549 -14.87 2.98 -22.99
C GLN A 549 -15.15 1.53 -23.41
N LEU A 550 -15.68 1.35 -24.63
CA LEU A 550 -15.88 0.03 -25.24
C LEU A 550 -14.92 -0.24 -26.40
N ALA A 551 -14.06 0.73 -26.76
CA ALA A 551 -13.11 0.61 -27.88
C ALA A 551 -12.14 -0.58 -27.77
N ASN A 552 -11.86 -1.05 -26.55
CA ASN A 552 -11.01 -2.20 -26.30
C ASN A 552 -11.76 -3.38 -25.68
N ALA A 553 -13.08 -3.50 -25.90
CA ALA A 553 -13.88 -4.59 -25.33
C ALA A 553 -13.34 -5.99 -25.67
N HIS A 554 -12.72 -6.16 -26.84
CA HIS A 554 -12.03 -7.37 -27.27
C HIS A 554 -10.77 -7.72 -26.45
N GLN A 555 -10.20 -6.76 -25.74
CA GLN A 555 -9.02 -6.90 -24.87
C GLN A 555 -9.34 -6.74 -23.38
N ASN A 556 -10.56 -6.33 -23.04
CA ASN A 556 -10.94 -5.95 -21.68
C ASN A 556 -12.15 -6.78 -21.19
N PRO A 557 -11.89 -7.89 -20.47
CA PRO A 557 -12.96 -8.72 -19.90
C PRO A 557 -13.93 -7.95 -19.00
N ALA A 558 -13.48 -6.88 -18.34
CA ALA A 558 -14.30 -6.17 -17.35
C ALA A 558 -15.47 -5.38 -17.96
N SER A 559 -15.39 -4.99 -19.25
CA SER A 559 -16.52 -4.34 -19.94
C SER A 559 -17.54 -5.37 -20.41
N MET A 560 -17.08 -6.51 -20.93
CA MET A 560 -17.94 -7.64 -21.31
C MET A 560 -18.68 -8.21 -20.10
N ASP A 561 -17.99 -8.38 -18.98
CA ASP A 561 -18.55 -8.86 -17.71
C ASP A 561 -19.72 -7.99 -17.20
N LYS A 562 -19.65 -6.66 -17.37
CA LYS A 562 -20.78 -5.77 -16.99
C LYS A 562 -22.01 -5.99 -17.87
N ILE A 563 -21.81 -6.19 -19.17
CA ILE A 563 -22.90 -6.47 -20.12
C ILE A 563 -23.53 -7.82 -19.77
N GLN A 564 -22.71 -8.86 -19.60
CA GLN A 564 -23.13 -10.19 -19.18
C GLN A 564 -23.96 -10.14 -17.89
N LYS A 565 -23.45 -9.46 -16.85
CA LYS A 565 -24.14 -9.32 -15.54
C LYS A 565 -25.49 -8.63 -15.62
N ALA A 566 -25.64 -7.65 -16.50
CA ALA A 566 -26.91 -6.97 -16.71
C ALA A 566 -27.92 -7.92 -17.39
N LEU A 567 -27.50 -8.65 -18.43
CA LEU A 567 -28.34 -9.65 -19.10
C LEU A 567 -28.78 -10.78 -18.16
N GLU A 568 -27.86 -11.31 -17.35
CA GLU A 568 -28.12 -12.38 -16.38
C GLU A 568 -29.15 -11.99 -15.30
N ARG A 569 -29.22 -10.69 -14.98
CA ARG A 569 -30.20 -10.14 -14.03
C ARG A 569 -31.51 -9.73 -14.71
N GLY A 570 -31.69 -10.04 -15.98
CA GLY A 570 -32.92 -9.84 -16.72
C GLY A 570 -33.11 -8.42 -17.28
N PHE A 571 -32.08 -7.57 -17.26
CA PHE A 571 -32.17 -6.24 -17.88
C PHE A 571 -32.04 -6.33 -19.40
N LYS A 572 -32.78 -5.46 -20.10
CA LYS A 572 -32.49 -5.12 -21.49
C LYS A 572 -31.22 -4.30 -21.54
N VAL A 573 -30.30 -4.64 -22.45
CA VAL A 573 -29.04 -3.92 -22.60
C VAL A 573 -29.02 -3.15 -23.92
N GLU A 574 -28.73 -1.85 -23.85
CA GLU A 574 -28.55 -0.99 -25.02
C GLU A 574 -27.17 -0.32 -24.97
N ILE A 575 -26.48 -0.25 -26.09
CA ILE A 575 -25.26 0.53 -26.25
C ILE A 575 -25.58 1.79 -27.04
N VAL A 576 -25.20 2.94 -26.50
CA VAL A 576 -25.26 4.23 -27.19
C VAL A 576 -23.83 4.68 -27.51
N ALA A 577 -23.47 4.67 -28.79
CA ALA A 577 -22.14 5.06 -29.28
C ALA A 577 -22.19 6.44 -29.94
N VAL A 578 -21.49 7.42 -29.36
CA VAL A 578 -21.43 8.79 -29.91
C VAL A 578 -20.16 8.96 -30.75
N ASN A 579 -20.31 9.28 -32.03
CA ASN A 579 -19.23 9.46 -33.00
C ASN A 579 -19.14 10.93 -33.46
N PRO A 580 -18.30 11.76 -32.84
CA PRO A 580 -18.18 13.17 -33.19
C PRO A 580 -17.15 13.44 -34.30
N LEU A 581 -17.23 14.61 -34.94
CA LEU A 581 -16.07 15.18 -35.63
C LEU A 581 -14.89 15.33 -34.64
N PRO A 582 -13.72 14.70 -34.86
CA PRO A 582 -12.63 14.67 -33.88
C PRO A 582 -12.14 16.05 -33.43
N GLU A 583 -11.98 16.99 -34.36
CA GLU A 583 -11.52 18.36 -34.08
C GLU A 583 -12.51 19.11 -33.20
N GLN A 584 -13.82 18.96 -33.47
CA GLN A 584 -14.86 19.57 -32.64
C GLN A 584 -14.90 18.94 -31.25
N ALA A 585 -14.67 17.63 -31.15
CA ALA A 585 -14.57 16.96 -29.86
C ALA A 585 -13.36 17.49 -29.07
N LEU A 586 -12.22 17.71 -29.74
CA LEU A 586 -11.03 18.29 -29.14
C LEU A 586 -11.29 19.73 -28.65
N ASP A 587 -11.93 20.57 -29.46
CA ASP A 587 -12.34 21.92 -29.05
C ASP A 587 -13.25 21.90 -27.81
N ASN A 588 -14.14 20.92 -27.71
CA ASN A 588 -14.97 20.74 -26.51
C ASN A 588 -14.14 20.35 -25.28
N THR A 589 -13.05 19.59 -25.46
CA THR A 589 -12.13 19.31 -24.34
C THR A 589 -11.34 20.54 -23.91
N PHE A 590 -11.02 21.49 -24.80
CA PHE A 590 -10.43 22.77 -24.42
C PHE A 590 -11.40 23.61 -23.60
N LYS A 591 -12.68 23.68 -24.03
CA LYS A 591 -13.72 24.37 -23.27
C LYS A 591 -13.87 23.80 -21.86
N ARG A 592 -13.86 22.46 -21.74
CA ARG A 592 -13.90 21.76 -20.44
C ARG A 592 -12.65 21.98 -19.61
N PHE A 593 -11.48 22.06 -20.25
CA PHE A 593 -10.23 22.39 -19.56
C PHE A 593 -10.35 23.76 -18.89
N TYR A 594 -10.83 24.79 -19.59
CA TYR A 594 -10.97 26.14 -19.02
C TYR A 594 -12.21 26.35 -18.14
N ASP A 595 -13.16 25.42 -18.12
CA ASP A 595 -14.34 25.51 -17.26
C ASP A 595 -13.92 25.29 -15.80
N PRO A 596 -14.07 26.29 -14.90
CA PRO A 596 -13.71 26.13 -13.49
C PRO A 596 -14.47 25.01 -12.78
N ALA A 597 -15.66 24.64 -13.30
CA ALA A 597 -16.50 23.58 -12.76
C ALA A 597 -16.17 22.18 -13.30
N ASP A 598 -15.34 22.07 -14.36
CA ASP A 598 -14.93 20.79 -14.95
C ASP A 598 -13.41 20.63 -14.88
N GLY A 599 -12.65 21.55 -15.47
CA GLY A 599 -11.19 21.60 -15.42
C GLY A 599 -10.48 20.46 -16.15
N ARG A 600 -11.22 19.56 -16.82
CA ARG A 600 -10.69 18.32 -17.42
C ARG A 600 -10.53 18.45 -18.93
N GLY A 601 -9.30 18.21 -19.41
CA GLY A 601 -9.02 18.00 -20.83
C GLY A 601 -8.93 16.53 -21.23
N SER A 602 -8.39 16.24 -22.41
CA SER A 602 -8.06 14.88 -22.87
C SER A 602 -6.87 14.90 -23.82
N SER A 603 -6.02 13.88 -23.78
CA SER A 603 -4.94 13.78 -24.76
C SER A 603 -5.46 13.40 -26.14
N ILE A 604 -4.83 13.91 -27.20
CA ILE A 604 -5.15 13.58 -28.58
C ILE A 604 -4.92 12.09 -28.88
N ALA A 605 -3.94 11.47 -28.22
CA ALA A 605 -3.67 10.04 -28.33
C ALA A 605 -4.83 9.21 -27.75
N ALA A 606 -5.36 9.59 -26.58
CA ALA A 606 -6.51 8.90 -25.99
C ALA A 606 -7.76 9.07 -26.87
N MET A 607 -8.02 10.27 -27.39
CA MET A 607 -9.15 10.54 -28.28
C MET A 607 -9.07 9.71 -29.56
N ALA A 608 -7.92 9.72 -30.24
CA ALA A 608 -7.70 8.95 -31.46
C ALA A 608 -7.87 7.45 -31.24
N ARG A 609 -7.26 6.91 -30.17
CA ARG A 609 -7.37 5.49 -29.81
C ARG A 609 -8.80 5.09 -29.50
N ILE A 610 -9.55 5.90 -28.74
CA ILE A 610 -10.94 5.56 -28.40
C ILE A 610 -11.80 5.59 -29.67
N GLN A 611 -11.75 6.67 -30.43
CA GLN A 611 -12.62 6.83 -31.59
C GLN A 611 -12.28 5.83 -32.70
N GLY A 612 -10.99 5.69 -33.03
CA GLY A 612 -10.52 4.80 -34.10
C GLY A 612 -10.79 3.32 -33.82
N ASN A 613 -10.86 2.89 -32.56
CA ASN A 613 -11.06 1.49 -32.18
C ASN A 613 -12.48 1.18 -31.66
N THR A 614 -13.40 2.16 -31.57
CA THR A 614 -14.77 1.90 -31.09
C THR A 614 -15.49 0.87 -31.96
N TYR A 615 -15.27 0.90 -33.28
CA TYR A 615 -15.82 -0.09 -34.21
C TYR A 615 -15.42 -1.53 -33.81
N ASP A 616 -14.13 -1.81 -33.64
CA ASP A 616 -13.66 -3.17 -33.33
C ASP A 616 -14.10 -3.62 -31.94
N GLY A 617 -14.12 -2.70 -30.99
CA GLY A 617 -14.69 -2.92 -29.67
C GLY A 617 -16.15 -3.38 -29.71
N LEU A 618 -17.02 -2.62 -30.40
CA LEU A 618 -18.43 -2.95 -30.52
C LEU A 618 -18.69 -4.18 -31.40
N LYS A 619 -17.87 -4.40 -32.44
CA LYS A 619 -17.90 -5.64 -33.22
C LYS A 619 -17.67 -6.85 -32.33
N ALA A 620 -16.72 -6.78 -31.41
CA ALA A 620 -16.48 -7.87 -30.46
C ALA A 620 -17.66 -8.09 -29.51
N VAL A 621 -18.29 -7.00 -29.03
CA VAL A 621 -19.52 -7.10 -28.21
C VAL A 621 -20.61 -7.84 -28.99
N HIS A 622 -20.88 -7.45 -30.23
CA HIS A 622 -21.88 -8.11 -31.07
C HIS A 622 -21.54 -9.58 -31.33
N ASN A 623 -20.27 -9.91 -31.57
CA ASN A 623 -19.85 -11.30 -31.74
C ASN A 623 -20.11 -12.16 -30.50
N THR A 624 -20.05 -11.58 -29.30
CA THR A 624 -20.28 -12.29 -28.03
C THR A 624 -21.75 -12.39 -27.66
N PHE A 625 -22.51 -11.29 -27.78
CA PHE A 625 -23.87 -11.19 -27.26
C PHE A 625 -24.97 -11.18 -28.34
N GLY A 626 -24.60 -11.00 -29.62
CA GLY A 626 -25.55 -10.90 -30.73
C GLY A 626 -26.63 -9.84 -30.50
N ASP A 627 -27.86 -10.15 -30.94
CA ASP A 627 -29.01 -9.25 -30.85
C ASP A 627 -29.59 -9.12 -29.42
N SER A 628 -29.03 -9.81 -28.43
CA SER A 628 -29.43 -9.59 -27.02
C SER A 628 -29.00 -8.22 -26.49
N VAL A 629 -28.09 -7.55 -27.19
CA VAL A 629 -27.65 -6.18 -26.91
C VAL A 629 -28.07 -5.28 -28.06
N GLY A 630 -28.84 -4.22 -27.78
CA GLY A 630 -29.18 -3.21 -28.78
C GLY A 630 -28.03 -2.25 -29.05
N LEU A 631 -27.97 -1.66 -30.25
CA LEU A 631 -27.02 -0.61 -30.60
C LEU A 631 -27.75 0.61 -31.17
N THR A 632 -27.40 1.79 -30.65
CA THR A 632 -27.77 3.09 -31.18
C THR A 632 -26.49 3.90 -31.43
N ILE A 633 -26.24 4.32 -32.67
CA ILE A 633 -25.11 5.18 -33.04
C ILE A 633 -25.61 6.60 -33.24
N ILE A 634 -24.91 7.53 -32.63
CA ILE A 634 -25.20 8.96 -32.72
C ILE A 634 -24.02 9.62 -33.40
N ASP A 635 -24.15 9.79 -34.71
CA ASP A 635 -23.13 10.33 -35.59
C ASP A 635 -23.28 11.85 -35.71
N LYS A 636 -22.15 12.56 -35.60
CA LYS A 636 -22.07 14.03 -35.70
C LYS A 636 -20.98 14.38 -36.72
N PRO A 637 -21.19 14.07 -38.01
CA PRO A 637 -20.13 14.17 -39.03
C PRO A 637 -19.69 15.62 -39.27
N ASN A 638 -20.58 16.59 -39.00
CA ASN A 638 -20.34 18.02 -39.14
C ASN A 638 -20.27 18.73 -37.77
N GLY A 639 -19.86 18.02 -36.72
CA GLY A 639 -19.84 18.55 -35.37
C GLY A 639 -21.25 18.81 -34.82
N ASN A 640 -21.43 19.88 -34.03
CA ASN A 640 -22.71 20.16 -33.36
C ASN A 640 -23.83 20.66 -34.32
N ASN A 641 -23.51 20.93 -35.59
CA ASN A 641 -24.44 21.49 -36.58
C ASN A 641 -25.27 20.42 -37.31
N GLY A 642 -25.23 19.17 -36.86
CA GLY A 642 -26.08 18.09 -37.35
C GLY A 642 -25.85 16.79 -36.57
N LYS A 643 -26.93 16.15 -36.12
CA LYS A 643 -26.93 14.84 -35.46
C LYS A 643 -27.75 13.88 -36.33
N VAL A 644 -27.19 12.71 -36.63
CA VAL A 644 -27.93 11.58 -37.23
C VAL A 644 -27.92 10.42 -36.25
N GLU A 645 -29.08 9.81 -36.05
CA GLU A 645 -29.26 8.67 -35.15
C GLU A 645 -29.54 7.42 -35.98
N TYR A 646 -28.74 6.37 -35.75
CA TYR A 646 -28.84 5.09 -36.42
C TYR A 646 -29.14 4.00 -35.39
N ALA A 647 -30.23 3.26 -35.57
CA ALA A 647 -30.62 2.17 -34.69
C ALA A 647 -30.33 0.81 -35.34
N GLY A 648 -29.60 -0.05 -34.63
CA GLY A 648 -29.29 -1.43 -35.03
C GLY A 648 -27.85 -1.64 -35.52
N TRP A 649 -27.40 -2.90 -35.42
CA TRP A 649 -26.03 -3.33 -35.73
C TRP A 649 -25.65 -3.22 -37.21
N GLN A 650 -26.63 -3.19 -38.13
CA GLN A 650 -26.39 -2.98 -39.56
C GLN A 650 -25.72 -1.63 -39.88
N HIS A 651 -25.74 -0.68 -38.94
CA HIS A 651 -25.10 0.63 -39.08
C HIS A 651 -23.71 0.71 -38.44
N LEU A 652 -23.14 -0.39 -37.94
CA LEU A 652 -21.87 -0.39 -37.22
C LEU A 652 -20.72 0.31 -37.99
N ASP A 653 -20.70 0.16 -39.32
CA ASP A 653 -19.69 0.78 -40.18
C ASP A 653 -19.70 2.32 -40.18
N VAL A 654 -20.78 2.97 -39.72
CA VAL A 654 -20.84 4.44 -39.55
C VAL A 654 -19.71 4.93 -38.64
N LEU A 655 -19.28 4.13 -37.66
CA LEU A 655 -18.18 4.49 -36.75
C LEU A 655 -16.82 4.65 -37.45
N LYS A 656 -16.66 4.11 -38.66
CA LYS A 656 -15.44 4.28 -39.46
C LYS A 656 -15.40 5.61 -40.21
N SER A 657 -16.48 6.39 -40.20
CA SER A 657 -16.62 7.62 -41.01
C SER A 657 -15.57 8.68 -40.75
N GLN A 658 -14.95 8.67 -39.56
CA GLN A 658 -13.94 9.67 -39.14
C GLN A 658 -12.49 9.23 -39.41
N GLY A 659 -12.29 8.01 -39.90
CA GLY A 659 -10.98 7.44 -40.22
C GLY A 659 -10.42 6.50 -39.16
N THR A 660 -9.22 5.99 -39.42
CA THR A 660 -8.48 5.11 -38.50
C THR A 660 -7.88 5.89 -37.33
N GLU A 661 -7.43 5.20 -36.27
CA GLU A 661 -6.71 5.82 -35.16
C GLU A 661 -5.55 6.71 -35.64
N ALA A 662 -4.75 6.24 -36.60
CA ALA A 662 -3.62 7.00 -37.14
C ALA A 662 -4.07 8.28 -37.87
N GLN A 663 -5.11 8.19 -38.71
CA GLN A 663 -5.66 9.34 -39.44
C GLN A 663 -6.28 10.36 -38.49
N ILE A 664 -7.05 9.90 -37.51
CA ILE A 664 -7.66 10.76 -36.48
C ILE A 664 -6.56 11.45 -35.67
N LYS A 665 -5.51 10.72 -35.26
CA LYS A 665 -4.39 11.29 -34.51
C LYS A 665 -3.69 12.39 -35.30
N GLU A 666 -3.40 12.18 -36.58
CA GLU A 666 -2.77 13.18 -37.44
C GLU A 666 -3.60 14.46 -37.58
N ARG A 667 -4.92 14.30 -37.77
CA ARG A 667 -5.88 15.41 -37.81
C ARG A 667 -5.90 16.19 -36.50
N LEU A 668 -6.02 15.48 -35.38
CA LEU A 668 -6.01 16.08 -34.03
C LEU A 668 -4.69 16.79 -33.73
N THR A 669 -3.55 16.19 -34.10
CA THR A 669 -2.24 16.83 -33.99
C THR A 669 -2.20 18.15 -34.76
N THR A 670 -2.64 18.13 -36.02
CA THR A 670 -2.65 19.32 -36.87
C THR A 670 -3.56 20.41 -36.31
N HIS A 671 -4.75 20.04 -35.84
CA HIS A 671 -5.69 20.97 -35.22
C HIS A 671 -5.16 21.54 -33.91
N LEU A 672 -4.59 20.70 -33.04
CA LEU A 672 -3.98 21.13 -31.77
C LEU A 672 -2.88 22.17 -31.99
N ILE A 673 -1.95 21.89 -32.92
CA ILE A 673 -0.88 22.81 -33.30
C ILE A 673 -1.47 24.15 -33.76
N LYS A 674 -2.45 24.10 -34.66
CA LYS A 674 -3.10 25.30 -35.20
C LYS A 674 -3.76 26.13 -34.10
N GLN A 675 -4.51 25.52 -33.19
CA GLN A 675 -5.20 26.24 -32.09
C GLN A 675 -4.21 26.91 -31.14
N TYR A 676 -3.05 26.30 -30.91
CA TYR A 676 -1.97 26.90 -30.13
C TYR A 676 -1.32 28.07 -30.87
N GLU A 677 -0.96 27.91 -32.14
CA GLU A 677 -0.32 28.96 -32.96
C GLU A 677 -1.19 30.21 -33.12
N ILE A 678 -2.52 30.05 -33.20
CA ILE A 678 -3.46 31.19 -33.28
C ILE A 678 -3.85 31.77 -31.90
N GLY A 679 -3.30 31.22 -30.81
CA GLY A 679 -3.51 31.72 -29.44
C GLY A 679 -4.88 31.40 -28.83
N VAL A 680 -5.62 30.41 -29.36
CA VAL A 680 -6.90 29.98 -28.77
C VAL A 680 -6.68 29.17 -27.49
N ILE A 681 -5.58 28.42 -27.40
CA ILE A 681 -5.18 27.67 -26.21
C ILE A 681 -3.81 28.13 -25.72
N ASN A 682 -3.62 28.11 -24.40
CA ASN A 682 -2.34 28.40 -23.74
C ASN A 682 -1.42 27.16 -23.68
N ASP A 683 -0.19 27.36 -23.22
CA ASP A 683 0.84 26.31 -23.11
C ASP A 683 0.41 25.15 -22.20
N GLU A 684 -0.30 25.42 -21.10
CA GLU A 684 -0.79 24.38 -20.18
C GLU A 684 -1.83 23.48 -20.86
N CYS A 685 -2.83 24.05 -21.52
CA CYS A 685 -3.83 23.30 -22.27
C CYS A 685 -3.19 22.53 -23.43
N PHE A 686 -2.19 23.11 -24.10
CA PHE A 686 -1.43 22.43 -25.15
C PHE A 686 -0.67 21.22 -24.60
N LYS A 687 0.09 21.37 -23.52
CA LYS A 687 0.82 20.28 -22.86
C LYS A 687 -0.12 19.17 -22.40
N GLN A 688 -1.28 19.53 -21.84
CA GLN A 688 -2.30 18.57 -21.40
C GLN A 688 -2.84 17.76 -22.60
N ALA A 689 -3.24 18.43 -23.68
CA ALA A 689 -3.81 17.78 -24.86
C ALA A 689 -2.76 16.99 -25.66
N ALA A 690 -1.51 17.43 -25.69
CA ALA A 690 -0.39 16.71 -26.28
C ALA A 690 0.02 15.48 -25.45
N GLY A 691 -0.18 15.52 -24.12
CA GLY A 691 0.20 14.45 -23.21
C GLY A 691 1.71 14.15 -23.25
N SER A 692 2.06 12.87 -23.35
CA SER A 692 3.46 12.43 -23.42
C SER A 692 4.21 12.91 -24.67
N GLU A 693 3.50 13.36 -25.71
CA GLU A 693 4.07 13.76 -27.00
C GLU A 693 4.43 15.25 -27.08
N HIS A 694 4.19 16.03 -26.01
CA HIS A 694 4.38 17.49 -26.03
C HIS A 694 5.79 17.92 -26.48
N LYS A 695 6.84 17.21 -26.08
CA LYS A 695 8.23 17.53 -26.49
C LYS A 695 8.43 17.37 -27.99
N GLN A 696 8.00 16.24 -28.55
CA GLN A 696 8.11 15.93 -29.99
C GLN A 696 7.27 16.89 -30.83
N LEU A 697 6.10 17.29 -30.33
CA LEU A 697 5.23 18.25 -31.01
C LEU A 697 5.83 19.66 -31.00
N ALA A 698 6.44 20.08 -29.89
CA ALA A 698 7.15 21.35 -29.81
C ALA A 698 8.35 21.40 -30.77
N GLU A 699 9.12 20.31 -30.89
CA GLU A 699 10.21 20.18 -31.86
C GLU A 699 9.69 20.29 -33.31
N ARG A 700 8.60 19.58 -33.65
CA ARG A 700 7.97 19.67 -34.98
C ARG A 700 7.49 21.08 -35.33
N MET A 701 6.98 21.84 -34.36
CA MET A 701 6.59 23.24 -34.56
C MET A 701 7.83 24.11 -34.86
N ALA A 702 8.94 23.92 -34.14
CA ALA A 702 10.19 24.63 -34.37
C ALA A 702 10.79 24.33 -35.78
N GLU A 703 10.69 23.10 -36.25
CA GLU A 703 11.12 22.69 -37.59
C GLU A 703 10.23 23.26 -38.71
N ARG A 704 8.90 23.30 -38.53
CA ARG A 704 7.96 23.90 -39.49
C ARG A 704 8.19 25.40 -39.65
N GLY A 705 8.44 26.11 -38.55
CA GLY A 705 8.83 27.52 -38.58
C GLY A 705 10.10 27.77 -39.40
N SER A 706 11.03 26.81 -39.40
CA SER A 706 12.29 26.88 -40.17
C SER A 706 12.09 26.62 -41.68
N ARG A 707 11.19 25.69 -42.07
CA ARG A 707 10.90 25.38 -43.49
C ARG A 707 10.05 26.42 -44.21
N ALA A 708 9.07 27.04 -43.54
CA ALA A 708 8.24 28.10 -44.13
C ALA A 708 9.06 29.36 -44.49
N PHE A 709 10.17 29.59 -43.78
CA PHE A 709 11.07 30.70 -44.03
C PHE A 709 12.02 30.47 -45.21
N SER A 710 12.33 29.20 -45.54
CA SER A 710 13.16 28.82 -46.70
C SER A 710 12.40 28.93 -48.03
N GLN A 711 11.12 28.55 -48.08
CA GLN A 711 10.31 28.64 -49.31
C GLN A 711 9.90 30.08 -49.69
N ASN A 712 9.85 31.01 -48.73
CA ASN A 712 9.56 32.42 -49.01
C ASN A 712 10.77 33.21 -49.52
N GLU A 713 11.98 32.66 -49.47
CA GLU A 713 13.16 33.26 -50.09
C GLU A 713 13.27 32.90 -51.57
N SER A 714 12.85 31.69 -51.97
CA SER A 714 12.88 31.22 -53.36
C SER A 714 11.80 31.84 -54.25
N ARG A 715 10.84 32.58 -53.69
CA ARG A 715 9.72 33.22 -54.42
C ARG A 715 9.85 34.73 -54.57
N ARG A 716 10.97 35.32 -54.12
CA ARG A 716 11.28 36.76 -54.27
C ARG A 716 12.37 37.09 -55.28
N GLU A 717 12.98 36.09 -55.91
CA GLU A 717 13.89 36.28 -57.05
C GLU A 717 13.38 35.45 -58.23
N PHE A 718 12.52 36.04 -59.06
CA PHE A 718 12.47 35.84 -60.52
C PHE A 718 11.32 36.68 -61.08
N SER A 719 11.60 37.96 -61.32
CA SER A 719 10.89 38.75 -62.32
C SER A 719 11.87 39.73 -62.98
N SER A 720 12.45 39.33 -64.12
CA SER A 720 12.77 40.17 -65.29
C SER A 720 13.91 39.58 -66.13
N GLY A 721 13.74 39.56 -67.46
CA GLY A 721 14.84 39.47 -68.43
C GLY A 721 14.83 38.21 -69.29
N GLY A 722 14.46 38.33 -70.57
CA GLY A 722 14.25 37.23 -71.51
C GLY A 722 15.44 36.85 -72.40
N GLY A 723 15.16 35.94 -73.34
CA GLY A 723 15.95 35.67 -74.55
C GLY A 723 16.44 34.22 -74.71
N SER A 724 15.87 33.51 -75.71
CA SER A 724 16.46 32.47 -76.61
C SER A 724 17.43 31.42 -76.04
N THR A 725 17.35 30.10 -76.27
CA THR A 725 17.04 29.32 -77.49
C THR A 725 17.07 27.82 -77.16
N SER A 726 16.29 27.00 -77.89
CA SER A 726 16.46 25.55 -78.22
C SER A 726 16.97 24.56 -77.14
N ASN A 727 16.27 23.47 -76.82
CA ASN A 727 16.15 22.31 -77.71
C ASN A 727 15.03 21.34 -77.29
N GLN A 728 14.51 20.65 -78.31
CA GLN A 728 13.45 19.63 -78.33
C GLN A 728 13.74 18.39 -77.46
N LEU A 729 12.67 17.73 -76.97
CA LEU A 729 12.21 16.40 -77.45
C LEU A 729 11.02 15.83 -76.64
N GLY A 730 9.95 15.48 -77.38
CA GLY A 730 9.03 14.33 -77.15
C GLY A 730 7.94 14.47 -76.07
N GLU A 731 6.75 15.00 -76.37
CA GLU A 731 5.54 14.28 -76.83
C GLU A 731 4.92 13.26 -75.84
N ARG A 732 3.72 13.58 -75.31
CA ARG A 732 2.44 13.08 -75.85
C ARG A 732 1.24 13.76 -75.18
N GLU A 733 0.37 14.28 -76.04
CA GLU A 733 -0.92 14.91 -75.73
C GLU A 733 -1.99 13.89 -75.30
N ASN A 734 -2.95 14.35 -74.49
CA ASN A 734 -4.35 14.26 -74.90
C ASN A 734 -5.19 15.32 -74.19
N THR A 735 -5.72 16.24 -74.99
CA THR A 735 -6.61 17.34 -74.61
C THR A 735 -8.06 16.87 -74.62
N ARG A 736 -8.89 17.47 -73.75
CA ARG A 736 -10.28 17.84 -74.09
C ARG A 736 -10.72 19.03 -73.23
N THR A 737 -11.05 20.09 -73.95
CA THR A 737 -11.53 21.41 -73.55
C THR A 737 -13.03 21.39 -73.21
N SER A 738 -13.47 22.33 -72.35
CA SER A 738 -14.69 23.13 -72.53
C SER A 738 -14.73 24.29 -71.51
N SER A 739 -15.06 25.46 -72.02
CA SER A 739 -15.04 26.82 -71.46
C SER A 739 -16.36 27.25 -70.79
N GLU A 740 -16.32 28.21 -69.85
CA GLU A 740 -16.99 29.53 -69.96
C GLU A 740 -17.12 30.30 -68.61
N ILE A 741 -16.38 31.41 -68.51
CA ILE A 741 -16.75 32.81 -68.17
C ILE A 741 -17.90 33.09 -67.16
N GLY A 742 -17.65 33.95 -66.15
CA GLY A 742 -18.74 34.77 -65.58
C GLY A 742 -18.56 35.49 -64.22
N ARG A 743 -17.82 36.61 -64.21
CA ARG A 743 -18.00 37.90 -63.47
C ARG A 743 -18.26 38.00 -61.94
N VAL A 744 -17.56 39.02 -61.43
CA VAL A 744 -17.58 39.72 -60.13
C VAL A 744 -18.84 40.57 -59.93
N GLY A 745 -19.28 40.70 -58.67
CA GLY A 745 -20.17 41.76 -58.21
C GLY A 745 -20.16 41.87 -56.68
N GLY A 746 -19.50 42.91 -56.14
CA GLY A 746 -19.60 43.31 -54.74
C GLY A 746 -20.71 44.33 -54.53
N THR A 747 -21.26 44.38 -53.33
CA THR A 747 -22.07 45.51 -52.81
C THR A 747 -21.81 45.68 -51.31
N GLU A 748 -21.50 46.91 -50.91
CA GLU A 748 -21.50 47.42 -49.53
C GLU A 748 -22.94 47.69 -49.05
N SER A 749 -23.23 47.56 -47.75
CA SER A 749 -23.61 48.72 -46.90
C SER A 749 -23.89 48.33 -45.44
N GLN A 750 -23.15 49.00 -44.54
CA GLN A 750 -23.53 49.65 -43.27
C GLN A 750 -24.36 48.93 -42.18
N LEU A 751 -23.90 49.08 -40.92
CA LEU A 751 -24.66 49.42 -39.70
C LEU A 751 -23.66 49.76 -38.54
N PRO A 752 -24.07 50.39 -37.41
CA PRO A 752 -23.60 51.72 -37.00
C PRO A 752 -22.71 51.74 -35.73
N LYS A 753 -22.19 52.94 -35.43
CA LYS A 753 -21.51 53.31 -34.18
C LYS A 753 -22.53 53.61 -33.06
N THR A 754 -22.35 53.03 -31.87
CA THR A 754 -22.68 53.66 -30.58
C THR A 754 -21.84 53.08 -29.44
N GLU A 755 -21.17 54.00 -28.74
CA GLU A 755 -20.80 54.09 -27.32
C GLU A 755 -20.16 52.88 -26.59
N SER A 756 -18.87 53.07 -26.31
CA SER A 756 -18.02 52.26 -25.45
C SER A 756 -18.03 52.75 -24.01
N GLY A 757 -18.50 51.90 -23.09
CA GLY A 757 -18.10 51.87 -21.69
C GLY A 757 -17.64 50.46 -21.34
N LEU A 758 -16.60 50.37 -20.50
CA LEU A 758 -15.97 49.18 -19.88
C LEU A 758 -14.70 48.58 -20.55
N HIS A 759 -13.67 48.58 -19.70
CA HIS A 759 -12.40 47.83 -19.66
C HIS A 759 -11.96 47.02 -20.89
N ARG A 760 -10.80 47.41 -21.45
CA ARG A 760 -9.98 46.58 -22.33
C ARG A 760 -8.90 45.86 -21.51
N PRO A 761 -8.78 44.52 -21.55
CA PRO A 761 -7.55 43.85 -21.17
C PRO A 761 -6.48 44.03 -22.26
N HIS A 762 -5.22 44.06 -21.82
CA HIS A 762 -4.01 44.25 -22.62
C HIS A 762 -3.95 43.35 -23.86
N ARG A 763 -3.81 43.95 -25.04
CA ARG A 763 -3.29 43.25 -26.23
C ARG A 763 -1.78 43.08 -26.09
N GLN A 764 -1.30 41.84 -26.01
CA GLN A 764 0.09 41.52 -26.33
C GLN A 764 0.29 41.56 -27.86
N PRO A 765 1.37 42.14 -28.38
CA PRO A 765 1.71 42.05 -29.80
C PRO A 765 2.43 40.72 -30.09
N ALA A 766 1.80 39.87 -30.90
CA ALA A 766 2.44 38.71 -31.52
C ALA A 766 3.24 39.12 -32.77
N ASN A 767 4.30 38.35 -33.05
CA ASN A 767 5.16 38.31 -34.24
C ASN A 767 6.33 39.31 -34.34
N VAL A 768 7.50 38.95 -33.79
CA VAL A 768 8.79 39.28 -34.42
C VAL A 768 9.87 38.20 -34.13
N ILE A 769 9.83 37.03 -34.79
CA ILE A 769 11.02 36.15 -34.89
C ILE A 769 11.38 36.00 -36.37
N GLY A 770 12.55 36.50 -36.73
CA GLY A 770 13.12 36.37 -38.07
C GLY A 770 14.55 35.85 -37.96
N ARG A 771 14.83 34.76 -38.67
CA ARG A 771 16.10 34.24 -39.24
C ARG A 771 17.41 34.18 -38.44
N GLY A 772 17.55 34.74 -37.25
CA GLY A 772 18.82 34.69 -36.53
C GLY A 772 18.90 33.50 -35.58
N GLY A 773 19.67 32.46 -35.91
CA GLY A 773 19.99 31.36 -34.97
C GLY A 773 20.44 31.92 -33.61
N SER A 774 19.95 31.29 -32.54
CA SER A 774 20.26 31.72 -31.17
C SER A 774 21.70 31.38 -30.82
N GLU A 775 22.47 32.36 -30.34
CA GLU A 775 23.83 32.14 -29.86
C GLU A 775 23.97 32.46 -28.38
N PRO A 776 24.74 31.66 -27.61
CA PRO A 776 25.02 31.98 -26.22
C PRO A 776 25.90 33.22 -26.11
N ALA A 777 25.63 34.05 -25.11
CA ALA A 777 26.49 35.17 -24.75
C ALA A 777 27.89 34.64 -24.36
N ARG A 778 28.94 35.29 -24.85
CA ARG A 778 30.34 34.91 -24.62
C ARG A 778 31.06 35.96 -23.77
N ALA A 779 32.03 35.52 -22.98
CA ALA A 779 32.92 36.41 -22.22
C ALA A 779 33.63 37.41 -23.16
N GLY A 780 33.69 38.68 -22.77
CA GLY A 780 34.18 39.77 -23.60
C GLY A 780 33.20 40.27 -24.68
N GLY A 781 32.01 39.66 -24.81
CA GLY A 781 31.00 40.03 -25.80
C GLY A 781 30.16 41.24 -25.38
N THR A 782 29.78 42.08 -26.35
CA THR A 782 28.84 43.19 -26.14
C THR A 782 27.61 43.01 -27.02
N TYR A 783 26.43 43.00 -26.42
CA TYR A 783 25.16 42.72 -27.08
C TYR A 783 24.18 43.87 -26.84
N THR A 784 23.64 44.45 -27.92
CA THR A 784 22.68 45.56 -27.84
C THR A 784 21.41 45.18 -28.59
N GLY A 785 20.27 45.22 -27.90
CA GLY A 785 19.04 44.65 -28.41
C GLY A 785 17.87 44.71 -27.43
N HIS A 786 16.69 44.32 -27.89
CA HIS A 786 15.50 44.26 -27.06
C HIS A 786 15.49 42.96 -26.26
N ILE A 787 15.21 43.03 -24.97
CA ILE A 787 14.95 41.84 -24.16
C ILE A 787 13.60 41.27 -24.57
N ILE A 788 13.59 40.00 -24.95
CA ILE A 788 12.40 39.28 -25.43
C ILE A 788 11.69 38.59 -24.27
N SER A 789 12.47 38.03 -23.35
CA SER A 789 11.98 37.35 -22.15
C SER A 789 13.06 37.30 -21.09
N VAL A 790 12.67 37.39 -19.82
CA VAL A 790 13.50 37.13 -18.65
C VAL A 790 12.86 35.96 -17.92
N GLY A 791 13.52 34.80 -17.90
CA GLY A 791 13.11 33.63 -17.11
C GLY A 791 14.13 33.33 -16.01
N ASP A 792 13.78 32.44 -15.08
CA ASP A 792 14.59 32.14 -13.90
C ASP A 792 16.03 31.72 -14.24
N ASP A 793 16.20 30.92 -15.30
CA ASP A 793 17.51 30.42 -15.73
C ASP A 793 18.07 31.15 -16.96
N ILE A 794 17.20 31.61 -17.88
CA ILE A 794 17.61 32.13 -19.18
C ILE A 794 16.89 33.44 -19.52
N THR A 795 17.67 34.41 -20.02
CA THR A 795 17.20 35.69 -20.58
C THR A 795 17.51 35.74 -22.07
N LEU A 796 16.53 36.12 -22.89
CA LEU A 796 16.68 36.21 -24.34
C LEU A 796 16.74 37.66 -24.80
N GLN A 797 17.74 38.01 -25.61
CA GLN A 797 17.89 39.34 -26.19
C GLN A 797 17.93 39.26 -27.73
N LYS A 798 17.15 40.10 -28.41
CA LYS A 798 17.18 40.24 -29.87
C LYS A 798 18.01 41.45 -30.27
N THR A 799 19.14 41.23 -30.93
CA THR A 799 19.99 42.32 -31.43
C THR A 799 19.34 43.08 -32.58
N GLY A 800 19.87 44.26 -32.90
CA GLY A 800 19.41 45.06 -34.05
C GLY A 800 19.53 44.33 -35.40
N THR A 801 20.38 43.31 -35.52
CA THR A 801 20.51 42.46 -36.72
C THR A 801 19.53 41.28 -36.74
N GLY A 802 18.63 41.18 -35.74
CA GLY A 802 17.61 40.14 -35.64
C GLY A 802 18.09 38.84 -34.99
N LYS A 803 19.35 38.76 -34.57
CA LYS A 803 19.94 37.58 -33.91
C LYS A 803 19.49 37.47 -32.46
N ILE A 804 19.19 36.26 -32.01
CA ILE A 804 18.84 36.00 -30.61
C ILE A 804 20.11 35.65 -29.83
N ILE A 805 20.35 36.36 -28.75
CA ILE A 805 21.43 36.08 -27.80
C ILE A 805 20.80 35.48 -26.55
N VAL A 806 21.34 34.33 -26.14
CA VAL A 806 20.90 33.59 -24.97
C VAL A 806 21.83 33.91 -23.82
N HIS A 807 21.30 34.52 -22.78
CA HIS A 807 22.03 34.83 -21.55
C HIS A 807 21.60 33.88 -20.44
N GLN A 808 22.54 33.43 -19.62
CA GLN A 808 22.20 32.83 -18.33
C GLN A 808 21.75 33.96 -17.39
N THR A 809 20.53 33.89 -16.86
CA THR A 809 19.95 34.98 -16.06
C THR A 809 20.79 35.29 -14.82
N LYS A 810 21.36 34.25 -14.19
CA LYS A 810 22.29 34.39 -13.04
C LYS A 810 23.56 35.20 -13.34
N ASP A 811 23.96 35.31 -14.62
CA ASP A 811 25.15 36.03 -15.04
C ASP A 811 24.85 37.50 -15.40
N LEU A 812 23.59 37.94 -15.27
CA LEU A 812 23.11 39.30 -15.48
C LEU A 812 22.56 39.91 -14.18
N PRO A 813 23.43 40.20 -13.18
CA PRO A 813 22.98 40.78 -11.92
C PRO A 813 22.32 42.14 -12.15
N GLY A 814 21.00 42.20 -11.93
CA GLY A 814 20.19 43.41 -12.11
C GLY A 814 19.15 43.34 -13.23
N ILE A 815 19.11 42.27 -14.04
CA ILE A 815 18.00 42.06 -14.98
C ILE A 815 16.74 41.63 -14.21
N GLN A 816 15.59 42.24 -14.52
CA GLN A 816 14.30 41.93 -13.90
C GLN A 816 13.23 41.67 -14.96
N GLU A 817 12.15 40.97 -14.61
CA GLU A 817 11.07 40.64 -15.55
C GLU A 817 10.46 41.87 -16.24
N GLN A 818 10.41 43.00 -15.54
CA GLN A 818 9.99 44.32 -16.04
C GLN A 818 10.89 44.91 -17.14
N ASP A 819 12.10 44.37 -17.34
CA ASP A 819 12.99 44.76 -18.44
C ASP A 819 12.60 44.10 -19.76
N THR A 820 11.63 43.18 -19.77
CA THR A 820 11.06 42.62 -20.99
C THR A 820 10.55 43.73 -21.90
N SER A 821 10.90 43.66 -23.19
CA SER A 821 10.71 44.69 -24.22
C SER A 821 11.59 45.95 -24.11
N SER A 822 12.44 46.08 -23.08
CA SER A 822 13.41 47.18 -23.01
C SER A 822 14.59 46.93 -23.95
N LYS A 823 15.06 47.99 -24.62
CA LYS A 823 16.30 47.95 -25.40
C LYS A 823 17.48 48.20 -24.47
N LEU A 824 18.28 47.16 -24.23
CA LEU A 824 19.42 47.20 -23.32
C LEU A 824 20.72 46.92 -24.05
N LYS A 825 21.83 47.39 -23.46
CA LYS A 825 23.19 47.01 -23.85
C LYS A 825 23.81 46.21 -22.71
N ILE A 826 24.18 44.97 -22.99
CA ILE A 826 24.81 44.03 -22.05
C ILE A 826 26.25 43.82 -22.48
N VAL A 827 27.19 44.07 -21.56
CA VAL A 827 28.63 43.94 -21.81
C VAL A 827 29.21 42.88 -20.88
N TYR A 828 29.76 41.80 -21.41
CA TYR A 828 30.40 40.75 -20.62
C TYR A 828 31.86 41.06 -20.35
N GLY A 829 32.25 41.07 -19.08
CA GLY A 829 33.64 41.13 -18.65
C GLY A 829 34.38 39.79 -18.84
N ALA A 830 35.69 39.78 -18.58
CA ALA A 830 36.52 38.57 -18.63
C ALA A 830 36.14 37.52 -17.55
N ASN A 831 35.37 37.93 -16.54
CA ASN A 831 34.85 37.07 -15.47
C ASN A 831 33.54 36.35 -15.85
N GLY A 832 33.02 36.55 -17.06
CA GLY A 832 31.80 35.89 -17.55
C GLY A 832 30.48 36.49 -17.03
N LYS A 833 30.51 37.59 -16.25
CA LYS A 833 29.30 38.32 -15.84
C LYS A 833 29.03 39.50 -16.78
N GLY A 834 27.75 39.73 -17.07
CA GLY A 834 27.28 40.80 -17.95
C GLY A 834 26.81 42.02 -17.16
N ASP A 835 27.39 43.18 -17.45
CA ASP A 835 26.94 44.47 -16.92
C ASP A 835 25.90 45.10 -17.84
N ILE A 836 24.78 45.56 -17.27
CA ILE A 836 23.68 46.19 -17.98
C ILE A 836 23.89 47.71 -18.00
N ALA A 837 24.28 48.26 -19.15
CA ALA A 837 24.37 49.70 -19.34
C ALA A 837 22.96 50.28 -19.64
N SER A 838 22.55 51.29 -18.89
CA SER A 838 21.17 51.83 -18.84
C SER A 838 20.58 52.31 -20.18
N LYS A 839 19.24 52.25 -20.25
CA LYS A 839 18.31 52.72 -21.30
C LYS A 839 18.83 53.97 -22.03
N ALA A 840 19.06 53.85 -23.34
CA ALA A 840 19.28 55.01 -24.20
C ALA A 840 17.94 55.76 -24.35
N ASN A 841 17.79 56.90 -23.67
CA ASN A 841 16.69 57.82 -23.90
C ASN A 841 17.05 58.81 -25.02
N ASP A 842 16.02 59.16 -25.78
CA ASP A 842 15.96 60.19 -26.80
C ASP A 842 16.46 61.57 -26.32
N LEU A 843 16.88 62.37 -27.31
CA LEU A 843 17.32 63.76 -27.21
C LEU A 843 16.35 64.67 -26.42
N GLU A 844 16.97 65.51 -25.59
CA GLU A 844 16.59 66.85 -25.10
C GLU A 844 15.11 67.17 -24.80
N ILE A 845 14.83 67.59 -23.56
CA ILE A 845 14.23 68.89 -23.18
C ILE A 845 14.24 69.00 -21.65
N GLY A 846 14.74 70.13 -21.13
CA GLY A 846 14.18 70.76 -19.93
C GLY A 846 14.86 70.50 -18.58
N LYS A 847 15.49 71.57 -18.07
CA LYS A 847 15.79 71.88 -16.65
C LYS A 847 14.62 71.46 -15.71
N GLU A 848 14.79 71.11 -14.44
CA GLU A 848 15.44 71.87 -13.37
C GLU A 848 15.49 70.97 -12.11
N LYS A 849 16.61 71.02 -11.37
CA LYS A 849 16.80 70.32 -10.09
C LYS A 849 16.38 71.26 -8.96
N GLU A 850 15.47 70.82 -8.10
CA GLU A 850 15.47 71.19 -6.68
C GLU A 850 15.43 69.92 -5.84
N ILE A 851 16.43 69.78 -4.98
CA ILE A 851 16.62 68.68 -4.03
C ILE A 851 16.45 69.32 -2.65
N GLY A 852 15.55 68.77 -1.83
CA GLY A 852 15.43 69.14 -0.42
C GLY A 852 15.29 67.91 0.46
N LEU A 853 16.35 67.66 1.25
CA LEU A 853 16.36 67.02 2.58
C LEU A 853 16.03 65.50 2.63
N GLY A 854 16.72 64.64 3.37
CA GLY A 854 17.78 64.80 4.37
C GLY A 854 17.83 63.53 5.25
N GLY A 855 19.03 63.18 5.74
CA GLY A 855 19.31 62.26 6.86
C GLY A 855 19.20 60.76 6.54
N GLY A 856 20.17 59.88 6.79
CA GLY A 856 21.31 59.93 7.71
C GLY A 856 21.18 58.79 8.74
N GLY A 857 22.05 57.78 8.68
CA GLY A 857 22.21 56.78 9.74
C GLY A 857 22.42 55.35 9.26
N LYS A 858 23.67 54.88 9.32
CA LYS A 858 24.15 53.49 9.18
C LYS A 858 24.42 52.90 10.58
N PRO A 859 24.72 51.58 10.78
CA PRO A 859 25.33 50.62 9.84
C PRO A 859 24.37 49.63 9.18
#